data_AF-A0A9W7WEW4-F1
#
_entry.id   AF-A0A9W7WEW4-F1
#
_cell.length_a   1.000
_cell.length_b   1.000
_cell.length_c   1.000
_cell.angle_alpha   90.00
_cell.angle_beta   90.00
_cell.angle_gamma   90.00
#
_symmetry.space_group_name_H-M   'P 1'
#
loop_
_entity.id
_entity.type
_entity.pdbx_description
1 polymer ?
#
loop_
_entity_poly.entity_id
_entity_poly.type
_entity_poly.pdbx_seq_one_letter_code
_entity_poly.pdbx_strand_id
1 'polypeptide(L)'
;MDDSHHETPPIKELEKLLYGGKRSGNHVDEVWPNLFLGDMCVANDRFILWKLGITHVLNAAHGKMHCQGSREFYGSAVEYYGVPADDSPSFNLSVYFQPCADHIQEVLNCLGARMLVHCAVGVSRSASLVLAYLMIHQHFSLLDAVKTIKQHRWIFPNRGFLKQLRALDATLCQTMACKNSRKEYLSVKDLQKVLDSCKLGLHQIDEVWPNIYISNVGMAQNRSALQKLGITHILNAAHSKRGSIGDKNYYGTSVVYCGIPADDSTHFDLDVYFKPAADFIHKGLHTPDGKVLVHCIMGMSRSSTLVLAYLMLYHDMPLHKAIKRVIQKRAIYPNRNFLALLLDLDLQRKRKHRTCVLLVQVESEMRRSSSFLGRTEVRYETPPASELQRLLWIKPASSSHLDEVRPGIYIGDMYAAKNKHLLQSLKITHVLNAAHGKFSVNTGVSYYRDTNITYHGVEAFDMPSFDLSPFFYSAAKFIKSAVSTPGGKVLVHCAMGLSRSSTLVLAYLMVHEDMTLVEAIKAVAEHRNICPNSGFMEQLRELDQNLLGRSSAKTLLQSLGISHIINAAHGPHHIDTGADFYSNTNVQYYGVEASDSRHFDMTPFFYPTATFIHDALNQPHGKVLVHCARGVSRSAALVLAYLMIHQRLTLSEAINIVSGCRNILPNAGFLQQLRQLDSTLALQRNRQMDTSL
;
A
#
# COMPACT_ATOMS: atom_id res chain seq x y z
N MET A 1 -28.42 24.46 -4.16
CA MET A 1 -28.07 24.73 -5.56
C MET A 1 -27.46 23.44 -6.08
N ASP A 2 -28.17 22.83 -7.02
CA ASP A 2 -27.93 21.54 -7.72
C ASP A 2 -26.93 20.53 -7.12
N ASP A 3 -27.48 19.47 -6.51
CA ASP A 3 -26.78 18.22 -6.20
C ASP A 3 -26.62 17.40 -7.50
N SER A 4 -25.77 17.86 -8.42
CA SER A 4 -25.25 16.99 -9.46
C SER A 4 -24.08 16.22 -8.86
N HIS A 5 -24.23 14.92 -8.65
CA HIS A 5 -23.11 14.03 -8.32
C HIS A 5 -21.96 14.29 -9.31
N HIS A 6 -20.86 14.86 -8.82
CA HIS A 6 -19.68 15.08 -9.65
C HIS A 6 -19.02 13.72 -9.94
N GLU A 7 -19.28 13.20 -11.14
CA GLU A 7 -18.76 11.94 -11.61
C GLU A 7 -17.61 12.21 -12.60
N THR A 8 -16.40 11.72 -12.28
CA THR A 8 -15.22 11.92 -13.14
C THR A 8 -15.46 11.31 -14.53
N PRO A 9 -15.44 12.12 -15.63
CA PRO A 9 -15.86 11.67 -16.95
C PRO A 9 -15.11 10.42 -17.43
N PRO A 10 -15.76 9.44 -18.07
CA PRO A 10 -15.09 8.29 -18.64
C PRO A 10 -14.07 8.72 -19.73
N ILE A 11 -13.02 7.90 -19.90
CA ILE A 11 -11.92 8.21 -20.85
C ILE A 11 -12.43 8.50 -22.25
N LYS A 12 -13.41 7.73 -22.74
CA LYS A 12 -14.00 7.93 -24.08
C LYS A 12 -14.59 9.33 -24.25
N GLU A 13 -15.16 9.90 -23.19
CA GLU A 13 -15.73 11.24 -23.21
C GLU A 13 -14.64 12.32 -23.18
N LEU A 14 -13.61 12.14 -22.34
CA LEU A 14 -12.44 13.01 -22.33
C LEU A 14 -11.74 13.01 -23.70
N GLU A 15 -11.57 11.85 -24.33
CA GLU A 15 -11.02 11.73 -25.67
C GLU A 15 -11.87 12.50 -26.68
N LYS A 16 -13.19 12.29 -26.68
CA LYS A 16 -14.12 13.02 -27.55
C LYS A 16 -14.02 14.54 -27.35
N LEU A 17 -13.89 14.99 -26.10
CA LEU A 17 -13.67 16.39 -25.79
C LEU A 17 -12.33 16.87 -26.34
N LEU A 18 -11.24 16.13 -26.15
CA LEU A 18 -9.88 16.50 -26.61
C LEU A 18 -9.76 16.50 -28.15
N TYR A 19 -10.59 15.71 -28.85
CA TYR A 19 -10.68 15.75 -30.31
C TYR A 19 -11.41 17.00 -30.85
N GLY A 20 -12.27 17.64 -30.06
CA GLY A 20 -12.98 18.87 -30.47
C GLY A 20 -12.20 20.15 -30.16
N GLY A 21 -12.43 21.25 -30.91
CA GLY A 21 -11.89 22.59 -30.61
C GLY A 21 -10.93 23.16 -31.66
N LYS A 22 -10.54 24.44 -31.50
CA LYS A 22 -9.57 25.10 -32.38
C LYS A 22 -8.19 24.45 -32.19
N ARG A 23 -7.62 23.91 -33.27
CA ARG A 23 -6.20 23.53 -33.30
C ARG A 23 -5.38 24.82 -33.37
N SER A 24 -4.94 25.36 -32.23
CA SER A 24 -3.92 26.41 -32.27
C SER A 24 -2.60 25.75 -32.72
N GLY A 25 -1.98 26.31 -33.76
CA GLY A 25 -0.67 25.90 -34.27
C GLY A 25 0.49 26.64 -33.61
N ASN A 26 0.24 27.30 -32.46
CA ASN A 26 1.24 28.09 -31.78
C ASN A 26 2.19 27.18 -31.00
N HIS A 27 3.48 27.52 -31.03
CA HIS A 27 4.51 26.80 -30.31
C HIS A 27 4.42 27.00 -28.78
N VAL A 28 3.74 28.06 -28.33
CA VAL A 28 3.47 28.38 -26.91
C VAL A 28 2.21 29.21 -26.80
N ASP A 29 1.43 28.96 -25.74
CA ASP A 29 0.27 29.76 -25.38
C ASP A 29 0.26 29.96 -23.84
N GLU A 30 -0.17 31.13 -23.39
CA GLU A 30 -0.50 31.36 -21.98
C GLU A 30 -1.83 30.65 -21.68
N VAL A 31 -1.78 29.62 -20.84
CA VAL A 31 -2.95 28.76 -20.57
C VAL A 31 -3.60 29.02 -19.22
N TRP A 32 -2.92 29.78 -18.38
CA TRP A 32 -3.34 30.25 -17.07
C TRP A 32 -2.48 31.48 -16.69
N PRO A 33 -2.93 32.44 -15.86
CA PRO A 33 -2.16 33.65 -15.56
C PRO A 33 -0.70 33.37 -15.20
N ASN A 34 0.22 33.92 -16.00
CA ASN A 34 1.68 33.76 -15.90
C ASN A 34 2.21 32.32 -16.10
N LEU A 35 1.36 31.40 -16.57
CA LEU A 35 1.70 30.00 -16.84
C LEU A 35 1.51 29.68 -18.33
N PHE A 36 2.63 29.41 -18.97
CA PHE A 36 2.73 29.11 -20.38
C PHE A 36 2.89 27.61 -20.59
N LEU A 37 2.24 27.09 -21.62
CA LEU A 37 2.40 25.71 -22.06
C LEU A 37 2.90 25.74 -23.50
N GLY A 38 4.03 25.08 -23.75
CA GLY A 38 4.73 25.15 -25.03
C GLY A 38 5.46 23.88 -25.43
N ASP A 39 6.11 23.92 -26.58
CA ASP A 39 6.97 22.87 -27.10
C ASP A 39 8.46 23.17 -26.87
N MET A 40 9.32 22.25 -27.33
CA MET A 40 10.77 22.39 -27.18
C MET A 40 11.36 23.49 -28.07
N CYS A 41 10.70 23.90 -29.16
CA CYS A 41 11.20 24.98 -30.01
C CYS A 41 11.23 26.29 -29.25
N VAL A 42 10.16 26.58 -28.47
CA VAL A 42 10.12 27.75 -27.60
C VAL A 42 11.09 27.64 -26.44
N ALA A 43 11.16 26.47 -25.80
CA ALA A 43 12.08 26.26 -24.67
C ALA A 43 13.55 26.48 -25.07
N ASN A 44 13.90 26.18 -26.33
CA ASN A 44 15.27 26.35 -26.83
C ASN A 44 15.54 27.73 -27.46
N ASP A 45 14.55 28.62 -27.53
CA ASP A 45 14.70 29.98 -28.08
C ASP A 45 14.77 31.02 -26.94
N ARG A 46 15.99 31.39 -26.56
CA ARG A 46 16.24 32.38 -25.49
C ARG A 46 15.62 33.75 -25.78
N PHE A 47 15.53 34.16 -27.05
CA PHE A 47 14.94 35.44 -27.41
C PHE A 47 13.42 35.41 -27.22
N ILE A 48 12.75 34.31 -27.59
CA ILE A 48 11.33 34.14 -27.34
C ILE A 48 11.05 34.06 -25.84
N LEU A 49 11.83 33.31 -25.07
CA LEU A 49 11.68 33.25 -23.61
C LEU A 49 11.83 34.63 -22.97
N TRP A 50 12.85 35.39 -23.36
CA TRP A 50 13.06 36.76 -22.88
C TRP A 50 11.92 37.69 -23.28
N LYS A 51 11.46 37.64 -24.53
CA LYS A 51 10.35 38.45 -25.05
C LYS A 51 9.03 38.15 -24.33
N LEU A 52 8.82 36.89 -23.95
CA LEU A 52 7.68 36.45 -23.14
C LEU A 52 7.88 36.74 -21.64
N GLY A 53 9.07 37.18 -21.22
CA GLY A 53 9.42 37.42 -19.82
C GLY A 53 9.43 36.13 -18.98
N ILE A 54 9.72 34.99 -19.60
CA ILE A 54 9.81 33.71 -18.89
C ILE A 54 11.02 33.74 -17.95
N THR A 55 10.76 33.40 -16.69
CA THR A 55 11.73 33.36 -15.59
C THR A 55 12.02 31.95 -15.11
N HIS A 56 11.10 31.00 -15.36
CA HIS A 56 11.21 29.61 -14.93
C HIS A 56 10.77 28.67 -16.05
N VAL A 57 11.46 27.53 -16.20
CA VAL A 57 11.14 26.50 -17.18
C VAL A 57 11.00 25.14 -16.49
N LEU A 58 9.85 24.51 -16.66
CA LEU A 58 9.58 23.13 -16.29
C LEU A 58 9.59 22.25 -17.55
N ASN A 59 10.58 21.36 -17.65
CA ASN A 59 10.71 20.42 -18.77
C ASN A 59 10.19 19.04 -18.39
N ALA A 60 9.01 18.69 -18.92
CA ALA A 60 8.34 17.41 -18.72
C ALA A 60 8.90 16.26 -19.58
N ALA A 61 10.08 16.43 -20.18
CA ALA A 61 10.75 15.47 -21.06
C ALA A 61 12.27 15.43 -20.85
N HIS A 62 12.74 15.80 -19.65
CA HIS A 62 14.16 15.94 -19.37
C HIS A 62 14.94 14.65 -19.66
N GLY A 63 16.12 14.77 -20.28
CA GLY A 63 16.98 13.64 -20.60
C GLY A 63 16.61 12.89 -21.89
N LYS A 64 15.59 13.32 -22.64
CA LYS A 64 15.29 12.81 -23.99
C LYS A 64 16.02 13.59 -25.09
N MET A 65 16.21 12.99 -26.27
CA MET A 65 16.77 13.67 -27.44
C MET A 65 16.03 14.99 -27.69
N HIS A 66 16.79 16.08 -27.83
CA HIS A 66 16.30 17.46 -28.04
C HIS A 66 15.52 18.09 -26.88
N CYS A 67 15.47 17.45 -25.72
CA CYS A 67 14.90 17.98 -24.47
C CYS A 67 15.98 18.08 -23.38
N GLN A 68 17.14 18.65 -23.74
CA GLN A 68 18.28 18.86 -22.85
C GLN A 68 18.30 20.34 -22.43
N GLY A 69 17.74 20.64 -21.26
CA GLY A 69 17.95 21.91 -20.57
C GLY A 69 18.94 21.71 -19.43
N SER A 70 19.90 22.63 -19.30
CA SER A 70 20.78 22.74 -18.13
C SER A 70 20.85 24.19 -17.68
N ARG A 71 21.30 24.42 -16.44
CA ARG A 71 21.58 25.78 -15.95
C ARG A 71 22.58 26.54 -16.84
N GLU A 72 23.46 25.82 -17.52
CA GLU A 72 24.40 26.38 -18.50
C GLU A 72 23.69 26.84 -19.78
N PHE A 73 22.64 26.12 -20.21
CA PHE A 73 21.83 26.48 -21.37
C PHE A 73 20.90 27.67 -21.10
N TYR A 74 20.39 27.86 -19.89
CA TYR A 74 19.49 28.96 -19.57
C TYR A 74 20.20 30.18 -18.95
N GLY A 75 21.42 30.00 -18.43
CA GLY A 75 22.16 31.04 -17.72
C GLY A 75 21.53 31.35 -16.36
N SER A 76 21.84 32.53 -15.82
CA SER A 76 21.28 33.02 -14.55
C SER A 76 19.87 33.63 -14.66
N ALA A 77 19.36 33.81 -15.87
CA ALA A 77 18.10 34.52 -16.12
C ALA A 77 16.85 33.63 -16.01
N VAL A 78 17.00 32.31 -16.17
CA VAL A 78 15.89 31.37 -16.15
C VAL A 78 16.22 30.19 -15.24
N GLU A 79 15.38 29.95 -14.24
CA GLU A 79 15.48 28.77 -13.38
C GLU A 79 14.87 27.55 -14.07
N TYR A 80 15.51 26.38 -13.93
CA TYR A 80 15.17 25.18 -14.67
C TYR A 80 14.81 24.02 -13.75
N TYR A 81 13.67 23.37 -14.02
CA TYR A 81 13.21 22.17 -13.34
C TYR A 81 12.92 21.04 -14.35
N GLY A 82 13.68 19.95 -14.27
CA GLY A 82 13.60 18.84 -15.22
C GLY A 82 12.88 17.61 -14.66
N VAL A 83 11.88 17.13 -15.38
CA VAL A 83 11.14 15.89 -15.08
C VAL A 83 11.44 14.85 -16.18
N PRO A 84 12.05 13.70 -15.84
CA PRO A 84 12.44 12.69 -16.82
C PRO A 84 11.26 11.78 -17.20
N ALA A 85 10.24 12.34 -17.87
CA ALA A 85 9.02 11.61 -18.21
C ALA A 85 8.99 11.08 -19.67
N ASP A 86 8.61 9.81 -19.79
CA ASP A 86 8.38 9.13 -21.08
C ASP A 86 6.95 9.32 -21.53
N ASP A 87 6.73 9.62 -22.81
CA ASP A 87 5.37 9.78 -23.37
C ASP A 87 4.73 8.42 -23.70
N SER A 88 4.79 7.49 -22.76
CA SER A 88 4.20 6.16 -22.90
C SER A 88 2.92 6.06 -22.05
N PRO A 89 1.86 5.42 -22.55
CA PRO A 89 0.70 5.05 -21.74
C PRO A 89 1.04 4.17 -20.52
N SER A 90 2.22 3.53 -20.50
CA SER A 90 2.70 2.72 -19.38
C SER A 90 3.55 3.51 -18.37
N PHE A 91 3.94 4.75 -18.66
CA PHE A 91 4.76 5.54 -17.76
C PHE A 91 3.91 6.09 -16.60
N ASN A 92 4.41 5.95 -15.37
CA ASN A 92 3.74 6.47 -14.19
C ASN A 92 4.08 7.96 -13.98
N LEU A 93 3.32 8.85 -14.62
CA LEU A 93 3.46 10.29 -14.47
C LEU A 93 2.90 10.80 -13.12
N SER A 94 2.02 10.04 -12.47
CA SER A 94 1.32 10.47 -11.26
C SER A 94 2.24 10.79 -10.08
N VAL A 95 3.42 10.16 -10.01
CA VAL A 95 4.44 10.46 -9.00
C VAL A 95 4.98 11.89 -9.09
N TYR A 96 4.80 12.54 -10.25
CA TYR A 96 5.24 13.91 -10.50
C TYR A 96 4.11 14.94 -10.39
N PHE A 97 2.84 14.53 -10.24
CA PHE A 97 1.72 15.48 -10.19
C PHE A 97 1.83 16.46 -9.02
N GLN A 98 2.01 15.96 -7.80
CA GLN A 98 2.11 16.83 -6.62
C GLN A 98 3.40 17.67 -6.63
N PRO A 99 4.61 17.10 -6.81
CA PRO A 99 5.84 17.91 -6.83
C PRO A 99 5.86 18.99 -7.91
N CYS A 100 5.35 18.69 -9.12
CA CYS A 100 5.29 19.69 -10.19
C CYS A 100 4.21 20.74 -9.91
N ALA A 101 3.04 20.35 -9.40
CA ALA A 101 1.98 21.28 -9.05
C ALA A 101 2.44 22.25 -7.96
N ASP A 102 3.12 21.76 -6.93
CA ASP A 102 3.70 22.57 -5.84
C ASP A 102 4.75 23.54 -6.39
N HIS A 103 5.68 23.06 -7.24
CA HIS A 103 6.68 23.92 -7.87
C HIS A 103 6.05 25.01 -8.76
N ILE A 104 5.05 24.66 -9.58
CA ILE A 104 4.30 25.65 -10.38
C ILE A 104 3.66 26.69 -9.45
N GLN A 105 3.01 26.27 -8.36
CA GLN A 105 2.36 27.18 -7.43
C GLN A 105 3.34 28.10 -6.70
N GLU A 106 4.48 27.58 -6.25
CA GLU A 106 5.55 28.35 -5.61
C GLU A 106 6.07 29.44 -6.54
N VAL A 107 6.33 29.10 -7.81
CA VAL A 107 6.79 30.08 -8.81
C VAL A 107 5.72 31.13 -9.08
N LEU A 108 4.46 30.74 -9.28
CA LEU A 108 3.38 31.69 -9.56
C LEU A 108 3.03 32.59 -8.36
N ASN A 109 3.44 32.24 -7.14
CA ASN A 109 3.34 33.10 -5.96
C ASN A 109 4.43 34.20 -5.91
N CYS A 110 5.52 34.05 -6.67
CA CYS A 110 6.58 35.05 -6.74
C CYS A 110 6.16 36.20 -7.66
N LEU A 111 6.21 37.43 -7.15
CA LEU A 111 5.78 38.61 -7.89
C LEU A 111 6.63 38.81 -9.15
N GLY A 112 5.98 38.87 -10.31
CA GLY A 112 6.64 39.03 -11.62
C GLY A 112 7.21 37.74 -12.23
N ALA A 113 7.09 36.60 -11.55
CA ALA A 113 7.51 35.33 -12.11
C ALA A 113 6.53 34.82 -13.19
N ARG A 114 7.09 34.31 -14.28
CA ARG A 114 6.38 33.65 -15.37
C ARG A 114 7.03 32.31 -15.67
N MET A 115 6.22 31.26 -15.77
CA MET A 115 6.69 29.89 -15.94
C MET A 115 6.27 29.32 -17.30
N LEU A 116 7.21 28.67 -18.00
CA LEU A 116 6.94 27.82 -19.15
C LEU A 116 6.99 26.35 -18.74
N VAL A 117 5.91 25.62 -18.98
CA VAL A 117 5.88 24.15 -18.88
C VAL A 117 5.91 23.58 -20.29
N HIS A 118 6.91 22.75 -20.62
CA HIS A 118 7.05 22.19 -21.96
C HIS A 118 7.40 20.71 -21.96
N CYS A 119 7.17 20.06 -23.08
CA CYS A 119 7.76 18.75 -23.41
C CYS A 119 8.29 18.82 -24.85
N ALA A 120 8.39 17.69 -25.56
CA ALA A 120 8.83 17.72 -26.96
C ALA A 120 7.91 18.61 -27.84
N VAL A 121 6.60 18.34 -27.85
CA VAL A 121 5.61 19.07 -28.69
C VAL A 121 4.55 19.84 -27.88
N GLY A 122 4.65 19.84 -26.55
CA GLY A 122 3.73 20.55 -25.67
C GLY A 122 2.32 19.94 -25.47
N VAL A 123 2.01 18.79 -26.09
CA VAL A 123 0.63 18.27 -26.20
C VAL A 123 0.23 17.30 -25.09
N SER A 124 1.14 16.42 -24.63
CA SER A 124 0.78 15.28 -23.76
C SER A 124 1.37 15.40 -22.35
N ARG A 125 2.68 15.20 -22.17
CA ARG A 125 3.35 15.22 -20.84
C ARG A 125 3.19 16.54 -20.11
N SER A 126 3.60 17.64 -20.74
CA SER A 126 3.51 18.99 -20.15
C SER A 126 2.07 19.39 -19.89
N ALA A 127 1.16 19.11 -20.83
CA ALA A 127 -0.27 19.34 -20.64
C ALA A 127 -0.83 18.57 -19.43
N SER A 128 -0.40 17.32 -19.23
CA SER A 128 -0.83 16.51 -18.09
C SER A 128 -0.39 17.11 -16.75
N LEU A 129 0.84 17.64 -16.67
CA LEU A 129 1.32 18.30 -15.45
C LEU A 129 0.58 19.62 -15.18
N VAL A 130 0.27 20.41 -16.21
CA VAL A 130 -0.54 21.64 -16.05
C VAL A 130 -1.97 21.32 -15.64
N LEU A 131 -2.59 20.27 -16.20
CA LEU A 131 -3.90 19.80 -15.76
C LEU A 131 -3.88 19.38 -14.29
N ALA A 132 -2.86 18.64 -13.86
CA ALA A 132 -2.69 18.25 -12.46
C ALA A 132 -2.55 19.47 -11.54
N TYR A 133 -1.79 20.48 -11.94
CA TYR A 133 -1.69 21.75 -11.22
C TYR A 133 -3.04 22.44 -11.03
N LEU A 134 -3.83 22.58 -12.10
CA LEU A 134 -5.15 23.22 -12.02
C LEU A 134 -6.10 22.45 -11.08
N MET A 135 -6.04 21.11 -11.08
CA MET A 135 -6.86 20.32 -10.15
C MET A 135 -6.38 20.46 -8.69
N ILE A 136 -5.08 20.39 -8.45
CA ILE A 136 -4.49 20.37 -7.10
C ILE A 136 -4.60 21.74 -6.42
N HIS A 137 -4.12 22.81 -7.07
CA HIS A 137 -4.00 24.14 -6.47
C HIS A 137 -5.11 25.11 -6.86
N GLN A 138 -5.69 24.97 -8.06
CA GLN A 138 -6.81 25.81 -8.49
C GLN A 138 -8.18 25.15 -8.26
N HIS A 139 -8.18 23.92 -7.75
CA HIS A 139 -9.40 23.20 -7.36
C HIS A 139 -10.38 22.94 -8.51
N PHE A 140 -9.87 22.86 -9.74
CA PHE A 140 -10.68 22.52 -10.89
C PHE A 140 -10.98 21.02 -10.91
N SER A 141 -12.14 20.65 -11.44
CA SER A 141 -12.32 19.28 -11.87
C SER A 141 -11.45 18.98 -13.08
N LEU A 142 -11.18 17.70 -13.37
CA LEU A 142 -10.47 17.32 -14.59
C LEU A 142 -11.15 17.88 -15.84
N LEU A 143 -12.48 17.87 -15.87
CA LEU A 143 -13.25 18.39 -16.99
C LEU A 143 -13.05 19.89 -17.18
N ASP A 144 -13.07 20.66 -16.09
CA ASP A 144 -12.91 22.11 -16.13
C ASP A 144 -11.47 22.51 -16.42
N ALA A 145 -10.49 21.78 -15.90
CA ALA A 145 -9.08 21.94 -16.24
C ALA A 145 -8.85 21.73 -17.74
N VAL A 146 -9.41 20.66 -18.32
CA VAL A 146 -9.34 20.39 -19.76
C VAL A 146 -10.01 21.50 -20.56
N LYS A 147 -11.23 21.93 -20.19
CA LYS A 147 -11.94 23.02 -20.88
C LYS A 147 -11.14 24.32 -20.85
N THR A 148 -10.55 24.65 -19.71
CA THR A 148 -9.78 25.88 -19.50
C THR A 148 -8.55 25.94 -20.39
N ILE A 149 -7.71 24.89 -20.38
CA ILE A 149 -6.53 24.86 -21.25
C ILE A 149 -6.94 24.85 -22.72
N LYS A 150 -8.02 24.13 -23.06
CA LYS A 150 -8.52 24.04 -24.44
C LYS A 150 -9.06 25.35 -25.02
N GLN A 151 -9.41 26.33 -24.21
CA GLN A 151 -9.74 27.68 -24.70
C GLN A 151 -8.51 28.36 -25.32
N HIS A 152 -7.32 27.99 -24.86
CA HIS A 152 -6.06 28.64 -25.21
C HIS A 152 -5.24 27.81 -26.20
N ARG A 153 -5.18 26.48 -26.02
CA ARG A 153 -4.42 25.60 -26.91
C ARG A 153 -4.93 24.18 -27.02
N TRP A 154 -4.54 23.51 -28.09
CA TRP A 154 -4.79 22.09 -28.25
C TRP A 154 -3.85 21.25 -27.36
N ILE A 155 -4.44 20.28 -26.64
CA ILE A 155 -3.75 19.30 -25.79
C ILE A 155 -4.34 17.92 -26.04
N PHE A 156 -3.53 16.89 -25.84
CA PHE A 156 -3.94 15.51 -26.01
C PHE A 156 -3.05 14.58 -25.16
N PRO A 157 -3.23 14.54 -23.83
CA PRO A 157 -2.59 13.54 -22.98
C PRO A 157 -2.86 12.12 -23.50
N ASN A 158 -1.84 11.26 -23.47
CA ASN A 158 -2.04 9.86 -23.86
C ASN A 158 -3.02 9.14 -22.91
N ARG A 159 -3.57 8.00 -23.35
CA ARG A 159 -4.57 7.23 -22.58
C ARG A 159 -4.11 6.84 -21.17
N GLY A 160 -2.83 6.57 -20.98
CA GLY A 160 -2.26 6.24 -19.66
C GLY A 160 -2.30 7.43 -18.71
N PHE A 161 -1.94 8.62 -19.20
CA PHE A 161 -2.01 9.85 -18.42
C PHE A 161 -3.43 10.28 -18.13
N LEU A 162 -4.37 10.12 -19.07
CA LEU A 162 -5.79 10.36 -18.80
C LEU A 162 -6.32 9.47 -17.67
N LYS A 163 -5.91 8.18 -17.61
CA LYS A 163 -6.25 7.31 -16.47
C LYS A 163 -5.72 7.85 -15.14
N GLN A 164 -4.47 8.30 -15.13
CA GLN A 164 -3.82 8.83 -13.93
C GLN A 164 -4.45 10.16 -13.49
N LEU A 165 -4.79 11.05 -14.42
CA LEU A 165 -5.49 12.31 -14.15
C LEU A 165 -6.91 12.08 -13.62
N ARG A 166 -7.64 11.08 -14.15
CA ARG A 166 -8.94 10.67 -13.59
C ARG A 166 -8.82 10.13 -12.17
N ALA A 167 -7.78 9.36 -11.87
CA ALA A 167 -7.52 8.85 -10.52
C ALA A 167 -7.21 9.99 -9.55
N LEU A 168 -6.46 11.00 -10.00
CA LEU A 168 -6.20 12.24 -9.24
C LEU A 168 -7.50 13.01 -8.99
N ASP A 169 -8.32 13.24 -10.02
CA ASP A 169 -9.63 13.91 -9.92
C ASP A 169 -10.55 13.19 -8.92
N ALA A 170 -10.68 11.87 -9.01
CA ALA A 170 -11.47 11.08 -8.07
C ALA A 170 -10.95 11.21 -6.62
N THR A 171 -9.63 11.20 -6.43
CA THR A 171 -9.00 11.38 -5.11
C THR A 171 -9.26 12.77 -4.54
N LEU A 172 -9.19 13.81 -5.38
CA LEU A 172 -9.48 15.19 -5.00
C LEU A 172 -10.98 15.39 -4.73
N CYS A 173 -11.88 14.80 -5.52
CA CYS A 173 -13.32 14.80 -5.29
C CYS A 173 -13.69 14.10 -3.98
N GLN A 174 -13.08 12.94 -3.66
CA GLN A 174 -13.25 12.28 -2.36
C GLN A 174 -12.73 13.15 -1.22
N THR A 175 -11.61 13.84 -1.43
CA THR A 175 -11.05 14.80 -0.46
C THR A 175 -11.95 16.02 -0.29
N MET A 176 -12.60 16.51 -1.35
CA MET A 176 -13.52 17.65 -1.34
C MET A 176 -14.90 17.29 -0.78
N ALA A 177 -15.44 16.11 -1.07
CA ALA A 177 -16.64 15.57 -0.42
C ALA A 177 -16.39 15.37 1.09
N CYS A 178 -15.17 14.96 1.46
CA CYS A 178 -14.70 14.93 2.84
C CYS A 178 -14.48 16.33 3.45
N LYS A 179 -14.24 17.39 2.64
CA LYS A 179 -14.13 18.79 3.09
C LYS A 179 -15.48 19.53 3.15
N ASN A 180 -16.44 19.24 2.26
CA ASN A 180 -17.77 19.85 2.30
C ASN A 180 -18.64 19.24 3.41
N SER A 181 -18.35 18.00 3.82
CA SER A 181 -18.85 17.42 5.08
C SER A 181 -18.11 17.95 6.34
N ARG A 182 -17.09 18.82 6.21
CA ARG A 182 -16.35 19.43 7.36
C ARG A 182 -16.94 20.69 7.97
N LYS A 183 -18.11 21.19 7.57
CA LYS A 183 -18.83 22.13 8.45
C LYS A 183 -19.27 21.49 9.78
N GLU A 184 -19.10 20.16 9.93
CA GLU A 184 -19.43 19.39 11.14
C GLU A 184 -18.21 18.89 11.97
N TYR A 185 -16.96 19.20 11.57
CA TYR A 185 -15.75 18.68 12.25
C TYR A 185 -14.78 19.79 12.68
N LEU A 186 -14.32 19.74 13.94
CA LEU A 186 -13.34 20.69 14.49
C LEU A 186 -11.97 20.53 13.82
N SER A 187 -11.34 21.66 13.45
CA SER A 187 -9.95 21.68 12.99
C SER A 187 -8.97 21.88 14.15
N VAL A 188 -7.66 21.65 13.93
CA VAL A 188 -6.60 21.97 14.90
C VAL A 188 -6.67 23.44 15.31
N LYS A 189 -6.96 24.35 14.37
CA LYS A 189 -7.13 25.78 14.65
C LYS A 189 -8.32 26.05 15.57
N ASP A 190 -9.42 25.30 15.43
CA ASP A 190 -10.59 25.45 16.30
C ASP A 190 -10.32 24.93 17.70
N LEU A 191 -9.59 23.81 17.84
CA LEU A 191 -9.15 23.33 19.15
C LEU A 191 -8.18 24.31 19.82
N GLN A 192 -7.26 24.91 19.04
CA GLN A 192 -6.34 25.94 19.54
C GLN A 192 -7.13 27.11 20.15
N LYS A 193 -8.15 27.62 19.45
CA LYS A 193 -9.05 28.67 19.99
C LYS A 193 -9.75 28.27 21.30
N VAL A 194 -10.16 27.00 21.42
CA VAL A 194 -10.78 26.50 22.66
C VAL A 194 -9.75 26.44 23.79
N LEU A 195 -8.51 26.01 23.50
CA LEU A 195 -7.42 26.01 24.49
C LEU A 195 -7.05 27.44 24.92
N ASP A 196 -7.00 28.39 23.98
CA ASP A 196 -6.71 29.80 24.21
C ASP A 196 -7.80 30.50 25.06
N SER A 197 -8.99 29.91 25.17
CA SER A 197 -10.05 30.41 26.06
C SER A 197 -9.81 30.12 27.55
N CYS A 198 -8.85 29.24 27.86
CA CYS A 198 -8.51 28.90 29.24
C CYS A 198 -7.75 30.05 29.93
N LYS A 199 -8.27 30.53 31.07
CA LYS A 199 -7.67 31.61 31.86
C LYS A 199 -6.92 31.13 33.11
N LEU A 200 -6.81 29.81 33.31
CA LEU A 200 -6.16 29.23 34.49
C LEU A 200 -4.62 29.28 34.35
N GLY A 201 -3.94 29.43 35.48
CA GLY A 201 -2.48 29.34 35.55
C GLY A 201 -1.99 27.89 35.49
N LEU A 202 -0.70 27.73 35.20
CA LEU A 202 -0.06 26.42 35.25
C LEU A 202 0.43 26.13 36.67
N HIS A 203 -0.37 25.40 37.44
CA HIS A 203 0.06 24.94 38.77
C HIS A 203 1.02 23.75 38.67
N GLN A 204 1.63 23.43 39.80
CA GLN A 204 2.59 22.35 39.89
C GLN A 204 1.94 20.96 39.75
N ILE A 205 0.71 20.79 40.25
CA ILE A 205 -0.13 19.60 40.12
C ILE A 205 -1.60 20.03 40.21
N ASP A 206 -2.48 19.43 39.39
CA ASP A 206 -3.93 19.63 39.49
C ASP A 206 -4.66 18.31 39.28
N GLU A 207 -5.75 18.11 40.02
CA GLU A 207 -6.72 17.04 39.75
C GLU A 207 -7.63 17.45 38.59
N VAL A 208 -7.44 16.82 37.43
CA VAL A 208 -8.14 17.21 36.19
C VAL A 208 -9.37 16.36 35.91
N TRP A 209 -9.46 15.20 36.55
CA TRP A 209 -10.58 14.25 36.52
C TRP A 209 -10.53 13.42 37.82
N PRO A 210 -11.65 12.87 38.33
CA PRO A 210 -11.64 12.14 39.60
C PRO A 210 -10.48 11.14 39.70
N ASN A 211 -9.61 11.35 40.69
CA ASN A 211 -8.40 10.57 40.97
C ASN A 211 -7.33 10.55 39.84
N ILE A 212 -7.42 11.45 38.85
CA ILE A 212 -6.40 11.68 37.82
C ILE A 212 -5.78 13.06 38.00
N TYR A 213 -4.48 13.05 38.24
CA TYR A 213 -3.68 14.25 38.44
C TYR A 213 -2.76 14.50 37.25
N ILE A 214 -2.60 15.76 36.84
CA ILE A 214 -1.54 16.17 35.91
C ILE A 214 -0.54 17.05 36.64
N SER A 215 0.75 16.75 36.50
CA SER A 215 1.83 17.56 37.11
C SER A 215 3.01 17.81 36.18
N ASN A 216 3.90 18.69 36.64
CA ASN A 216 5.25 18.84 36.10
C ASN A 216 6.22 17.81 36.71
N VAL A 217 7.46 17.78 36.20
CA VAL A 217 8.50 16.84 36.67
C VAL A 217 8.95 17.11 38.11
N GLY A 218 8.99 18.37 38.54
CA GLY A 218 9.40 18.73 39.91
C GLY A 218 8.45 18.16 40.97
N MET A 219 7.14 18.22 40.74
CA MET A 219 6.15 17.59 41.63
C MET A 219 6.19 16.08 41.57
N ALA A 220 6.35 15.51 40.37
CA ALA A 220 6.50 14.07 40.22
C ALA A 220 7.72 13.55 41.00
N GLN A 221 8.74 14.38 41.19
CA GLN A 221 9.94 14.03 41.97
C GLN A 221 9.81 14.35 43.48
N ASN A 222 8.71 14.96 43.93
CA ASN A 222 8.49 15.26 45.34
C ASN A 222 7.73 14.12 46.05
N ARG A 223 8.46 13.09 46.50
CA ARG A 223 7.88 11.89 47.14
C ARG A 223 6.99 12.20 48.36
N SER A 224 7.40 13.15 49.21
CA SER A 224 6.61 13.50 50.40
C SER A 224 5.26 14.10 50.00
N ALA A 225 5.23 14.95 48.96
CA ALA A 225 3.99 15.50 48.44
C ALA A 225 3.11 14.42 47.78
N LEU A 226 3.70 13.52 46.99
CA LEU A 226 2.97 12.41 46.37
C LEU A 226 2.35 11.45 47.39
N GLN A 227 3.07 11.15 48.48
CA GLN A 227 2.57 10.35 49.59
C GLN A 227 1.42 11.04 50.32
N LYS A 228 1.53 12.35 50.61
CA LYS A 228 0.45 13.13 51.22
C LYS A 228 -0.81 13.18 50.36
N LEU A 229 -0.66 13.18 49.03
CA LEU A 229 -1.78 13.12 48.09
C LEU A 229 -2.35 11.70 47.93
N GLY A 230 -1.62 10.68 48.39
CA GLY A 230 -1.99 9.27 48.25
C GLY A 230 -1.87 8.75 46.81
N ILE A 231 -0.89 9.24 46.03
CA ILE A 231 -0.68 8.77 44.66
C ILE A 231 -0.19 7.32 44.67
N THR A 232 -0.88 6.46 43.91
CA THR A 232 -0.62 5.00 43.84
C THR A 232 -0.03 4.57 42.51
N HIS A 233 -0.28 5.32 41.45
CA HIS A 233 0.15 5.01 40.09
C HIS A 233 0.76 6.25 39.44
N ILE A 234 1.88 6.08 38.73
CA ILE A 234 2.57 7.18 38.04
C ILE A 234 2.82 6.78 36.59
N LEU A 235 2.27 7.58 35.68
CA LEU A 235 2.55 7.55 34.25
C LEU A 235 3.44 8.73 33.87
N ASN A 236 4.70 8.45 33.57
CA ASN A 236 5.67 9.44 33.10
C ASN A 236 5.65 9.49 31.56
N ALA A 237 5.04 10.53 31.01
CA ALA A 237 4.94 10.78 29.57
C ALA A 237 6.21 11.45 28.97
N ALA A 238 7.32 11.50 29.70
CA ALA A 238 8.59 12.08 29.26
C ALA A 238 9.80 11.30 29.79
N HIS A 239 9.66 9.99 30.01
CA HIS A 239 10.68 9.19 30.65
C HIS A 239 12.04 9.27 29.93
N SER A 240 13.11 9.46 30.70
CA SER A 240 14.49 9.65 30.22
C SER A 240 14.71 10.91 29.39
N LYS A 241 13.79 11.88 29.41
CA LYS A 241 13.95 13.19 28.76
C LYS A 241 14.17 14.28 29.80
N ARG A 242 15.18 15.14 29.60
CA ARG A 242 15.45 16.36 30.41
C ARG A 242 15.38 16.12 31.94
N GLY A 243 16.00 15.04 32.43
CA GLY A 243 16.01 14.70 33.86
C GLY A 243 14.71 14.10 34.40
N SER A 244 13.71 13.84 33.56
CA SER A 244 12.48 13.14 33.94
C SER A 244 12.72 11.64 34.01
N ILE A 245 13.16 11.21 35.18
CA ILE A 245 13.46 9.82 35.50
C ILE A 245 12.55 9.31 36.61
N GLY A 246 12.43 7.99 36.73
CA GLY A 246 11.60 7.33 37.72
C GLY A 246 11.62 5.82 37.53
N ASP A 247 11.57 5.08 38.62
CA ASP A 247 11.50 3.63 38.65
C ASP A 247 10.95 3.16 40.01
N LYS A 248 10.88 1.84 40.20
CA LYS A 248 10.45 1.21 41.45
C LYS A 248 11.36 1.57 42.63
N ASN A 249 12.65 1.81 42.40
CA ASN A 249 13.61 2.17 43.45
C ASN A 249 13.36 3.60 43.94
N TYR A 250 13.03 4.50 43.02
CA TYR A 250 12.77 5.90 43.30
C TYR A 250 11.44 6.09 44.04
N TYR A 251 10.35 5.50 43.54
CA TYR A 251 9.02 5.71 44.14
C TYR A 251 8.73 4.76 45.32
N GLY A 252 9.40 3.61 45.37
CA GLY A 252 9.14 2.54 46.34
C GLY A 252 8.15 1.50 45.81
N THR A 253 7.95 0.43 46.59
CA THR A 253 7.10 -0.71 46.18
C THR A 253 5.60 -0.42 46.20
N SER A 254 5.18 0.66 46.86
CA SER A 254 3.77 1.07 46.99
C SER A 254 3.24 1.85 45.80
N VAL A 255 4.09 2.22 44.83
CA VAL A 255 3.70 3.00 43.65
C VAL A 255 4.00 2.20 42.39
N VAL A 256 2.97 2.03 41.55
CA VAL A 256 3.12 1.39 40.24
C VAL A 256 3.56 2.43 39.22
N TYR A 257 4.67 2.19 38.53
CA TYR A 257 5.29 3.14 37.62
C TYR A 257 5.27 2.66 36.16
N CYS A 258 4.91 3.55 35.24
CA CYS A 258 5.02 3.35 33.79
C CYS A 258 5.70 4.56 33.15
N GLY A 259 6.80 4.32 32.41
CA GLY A 259 7.55 5.36 31.71
C GLY A 259 7.39 5.25 30.20
N ILE A 260 6.96 6.33 29.56
CA ILE A 260 6.88 6.49 28.11
C ILE A 260 7.96 7.50 27.68
N PRO A 261 8.91 7.11 26.82
CA PRO A 261 10.02 7.97 26.39
C PRO A 261 9.60 8.95 25.27
N ALA A 262 8.50 9.69 25.46
CA ALA A 262 7.93 10.55 24.42
C ALA A 262 8.64 11.91 24.28
N ASP A 263 8.95 12.26 23.03
CA ASP A 263 9.45 13.59 22.67
C ASP A 263 8.32 14.59 22.47
N ASP A 264 8.51 15.84 22.92
CA ASP A 264 7.54 16.93 22.76
C ASP A 264 7.77 17.66 21.43
N SER A 265 7.60 16.93 20.33
CA SER A 265 7.91 17.40 18.99
C SER A 265 6.71 17.20 18.07
N THR A 266 6.61 18.06 17.06
CA THR A 266 5.58 17.95 16.01
C THR A 266 5.80 16.76 15.07
N HIS A 267 6.90 16.01 15.22
CA HIS A 267 7.23 14.84 14.41
C HIS A 267 7.18 13.55 15.23
N PHE A 268 6.99 13.64 16.56
CA PHE A 268 6.90 12.46 17.41
C PHE A 268 5.48 11.89 17.34
N ASP A 269 5.36 10.62 16.99
CA ASP A 269 4.07 9.94 16.96
C ASP A 269 3.68 9.45 18.37
N LEU A 270 2.74 10.14 19.00
CA LEU A 270 2.24 9.79 20.33
C LEU A 270 1.03 8.84 20.27
N ASP A 271 0.43 8.62 19.09
CA ASP A 271 -0.78 7.81 18.92
C ASP A 271 -0.56 6.35 19.33
N VAL A 272 0.63 5.82 19.01
CA VAL A 272 1.06 4.47 19.40
C VAL A 272 0.99 4.22 20.91
N TYR A 273 0.96 5.29 21.73
CA TYR A 273 0.87 5.22 23.17
C TYR A 273 -0.52 5.55 23.74
N PHE A 274 -1.49 6.00 22.93
CA PHE A 274 -2.82 6.37 23.41
C PHE A 274 -3.51 5.22 24.13
N LYS A 275 -3.57 4.04 23.52
CA LYS A 275 -4.21 2.87 24.13
C LYS A 275 -3.41 2.31 25.32
N PRO A 276 -2.09 2.04 25.23
CA PRO A 276 -1.31 1.57 26.38
C PRO A 276 -1.36 2.52 27.60
N ALA A 277 -1.29 3.83 27.37
CA ALA A 277 -1.40 4.83 28.43
C ALA A 277 -2.80 4.87 29.04
N ALA A 278 -3.85 4.83 28.20
CA ALA A 278 -5.22 4.80 28.67
C ALA A 278 -5.51 3.53 29.48
N ASP A 279 -4.97 2.38 29.08
CA ASP A 279 -5.11 1.11 29.80
C ASP A 279 -4.42 1.17 31.17
N PHE A 280 -3.24 1.77 31.24
CA PHE A 280 -2.54 1.99 32.51
C PHE A 280 -3.35 2.89 33.46
N ILE A 281 -3.85 4.02 32.96
CA ILE A 281 -4.70 4.94 33.73
C ILE A 281 -5.96 4.21 34.20
N HIS A 282 -6.63 3.49 33.30
CA HIS A 282 -7.85 2.76 33.62
C HIS A 282 -7.62 1.71 34.71
N LYS A 283 -6.59 0.88 34.58
CA LYS A 283 -6.23 -0.13 35.59
C LYS A 283 -5.91 0.50 36.94
N GLY A 284 -5.13 1.57 36.95
CA GLY A 284 -4.75 2.25 38.19
C GLY A 284 -5.93 2.90 38.91
N LEU A 285 -6.98 3.32 38.19
CA LEU A 285 -8.21 3.84 38.80
C LEU A 285 -9.14 2.73 39.33
N HIS A 286 -8.95 1.48 38.89
CA HIS A 286 -9.76 0.33 39.32
C HIS A 286 -9.13 -0.45 40.49
N THR A 287 -7.94 -0.03 40.97
CA THR A 287 -7.40 -0.54 42.23
C THR A 287 -8.05 0.15 43.42
N PRO A 288 -8.16 -0.52 44.59
CA PRO A 288 -8.57 0.14 45.83
C PRO A 288 -7.71 1.38 46.11
N ASP A 289 -8.35 2.50 46.44
CA ASP A 289 -7.71 3.82 46.65
C ASP A 289 -6.86 4.34 45.47
N GLY A 290 -7.14 3.84 44.27
CA GLY A 290 -6.41 4.13 43.05
C GLY A 290 -6.42 5.61 42.67
N LYS A 291 -5.26 6.27 42.85
CA LYS A 291 -4.97 7.62 42.34
C LYS A 291 -3.81 7.60 41.36
N VAL A 292 -4.04 8.14 40.16
CA VAL A 292 -3.11 8.11 39.03
C VAL A 292 -2.56 9.51 38.78
N LEU A 293 -1.23 9.64 38.79
CA LEU A 293 -0.52 10.83 38.35
C LEU A 293 0.00 10.64 36.92
N VAL A 294 -0.34 11.56 36.02
CA VAL A 294 0.22 11.60 34.66
C VAL A 294 1.06 12.87 34.51
N HIS A 295 2.36 12.73 34.33
CA HIS A 295 3.25 13.89 34.25
C HIS A 295 4.12 13.87 32.99
N CYS A 296 4.61 15.05 32.60
CA CYS A 296 5.71 15.18 31.65
C CYS A 296 6.71 16.19 32.22
N ILE A 297 7.43 16.94 31.39
CA ILE A 297 8.34 17.97 31.88
C ILE A 297 7.56 19.12 32.54
N MET A 298 6.63 19.73 31.80
CA MET A 298 5.84 20.87 32.28
C MET A 298 4.40 20.51 32.69
N GLY A 299 3.95 19.29 32.41
CA GLY A 299 2.56 18.91 32.64
C GLY A 299 1.55 19.61 31.73
N MET A 300 1.94 19.96 30.49
CA MET A 300 1.12 20.75 29.55
C MET A 300 0.74 20.03 28.25
N SER A 301 1.68 19.32 27.63
CA SER A 301 1.53 18.79 26.26
C SER A 301 1.37 17.26 26.25
N ARG A 302 2.46 16.49 26.43
CA ARG A 302 2.42 15.01 26.41
C ARG A 302 1.45 14.40 27.43
N SER A 303 1.56 14.79 28.70
CA SER A 303 0.73 14.24 29.78
C SER A 303 -0.75 14.54 29.60
N SER A 304 -1.10 15.77 29.22
CA SER A 304 -2.47 16.16 28.94
C SER A 304 -3.04 15.44 27.72
N THR A 305 -2.22 15.23 26.68
CA THR A 305 -2.63 14.47 25.49
C THR A 305 -3.03 13.04 25.86
N LEU A 306 -2.23 12.35 26.69
CA LEU A 306 -2.55 10.98 27.12
C LEU A 306 -3.79 10.92 28.03
N VAL A 307 -4.00 11.92 28.89
CA VAL A 307 -5.24 12.02 29.69
C VAL A 307 -6.47 12.28 28.80
N LEU A 308 -6.35 13.15 27.79
CA LEU A 308 -7.42 13.38 26.83
C LEU A 308 -7.76 12.10 26.05
N ALA A 309 -6.76 11.36 25.58
CA ALA A 309 -6.95 10.07 24.92
C ALA A 309 -7.65 9.05 25.83
N TYR A 310 -7.30 8.98 27.12
CA TYR A 310 -7.99 8.15 28.09
C TYR A 310 -9.49 8.51 28.22
N LEU A 311 -9.82 9.80 28.36
CA LEU A 311 -11.21 10.24 28.44
C LEU A 311 -11.99 9.90 27.16
N MET A 312 -11.35 9.97 26.00
CA MET A 312 -11.97 9.60 24.73
C MET A 312 -12.21 8.09 24.61
N LEU A 313 -11.23 7.28 25.03
CA LEU A 313 -11.26 5.82 24.85
C LEU A 313 -12.10 5.09 25.90
N TYR A 314 -12.08 5.53 27.16
CA TYR A 314 -12.72 4.83 28.28
C TYR A 314 -13.98 5.51 28.82
N HIS A 315 -14.18 6.79 28.52
CA HIS A 315 -15.40 7.54 28.89
C HIS A 315 -16.23 7.95 27.66
N ASP A 316 -15.90 7.41 26.47
CA ASP A 316 -16.54 7.71 25.17
C ASP A 316 -16.71 9.23 24.92
N MET A 317 -15.78 10.04 25.44
CA MET A 317 -15.94 11.49 25.44
C MET A 317 -15.46 12.08 24.11
N PRO A 318 -16.26 12.94 23.43
CA PRO A 318 -15.77 13.72 22.30
C PRO A 318 -14.58 14.61 22.67
N LEU A 319 -13.60 14.73 21.77
CA LEU A 319 -12.36 15.47 22.02
C LEU A 319 -12.63 16.90 22.52
N HIS A 320 -13.55 17.62 21.86
CA HIS A 320 -13.91 18.97 22.27
C HIS A 320 -14.45 19.03 23.71
N LYS A 321 -15.18 17.99 24.15
CA LYS A 321 -15.75 17.89 25.49
C LYS A 321 -14.68 17.50 26.51
N ALA A 322 -13.78 16.60 26.14
CA ALA A 322 -12.62 16.22 26.95
C ALA A 322 -11.71 17.43 27.20
N ILE A 323 -11.39 18.20 26.17
CA ILE A 323 -10.61 19.44 26.30
C ILE A 323 -11.33 20.42 27.23
N LYS A 324 -12.62 20.72 26.98
CA LYS A 324 -13.40 21.63 27.83
C LYS A 324 -13.40 21.21 29.30
N ARG A 325 -13.44 19.90 29.58
CA ARG A 325 -13.43 19.38 30.95
C ARG A 325 -12.07 19.59 31.62
N VAL A 326 -10.98 19.30 30.93
CA VAL A 326 -9.63 19.41 31.50
C VAL A 326 -9.25 20.89 31.69
N ILE A 327 -9.57 21.77 30.73
CA ILE A 327 -9.26 23.21 30.84
C ILE A 327 -10.05 23.94 31.92
N GLN A 328 -11.14 23.36 32.44
CA GLN A 328 -11.82 23.87 33.64
C GLN A 328 -11.00 23.67 34.92
N LYS A 329 -10.00 22.79 34.90
CA LYS A 329 -9.19 22.42 36.06
C LYS A 329 -7.73 22.80 35.91
N ARG A 330 -7.18 22.79 34.68
CA ARG A 330 -5.76 23.08 34.41
C ARG A 330 -5.55 23.59 32.99
N ALA A 331 -4.67 24.59 32.83
CA ALA A 331 -4.18 24.97 31.50
C ALA A 331 -3.35 23.85 30.86
N ILE A 332 -3.72 23.46 29.64
CA ILE A 332 -3.02 22.45 28.84
C ILE A 332 -2.73 23.02 27.46
N TYR A 333 -1.64 22.57 26.84
CA TYR A 333 -1.26 23.01 25.50
C TYR A 333 -0.56 21.87 24.73
N PRO A 334 -1.30 20.85 24.27
CA PRO A 334 -0.78 19.86 23.33
C PRO A 334 -0.22 20.55 22.08
N ASN A 335 0.90 20.06 21.58
CA ASN A 335 1.45 20.58 20.33
C ASN A 335 0.52 20.25 19.13
N ARG A 336 0.76 20.91 17.98
CA ARG A 336 -0.09 20.75 16.78
C ARG A 336 -0.21 19.33 16.29
N ASN A 337 0.86 18.54 16.35
CA ASN A 337 0.81 17.14 15.94
C ASN A 337 -0.09 16.34 16.89
N PHE A 338 0.07 16.50 18.20
CA PHE A 338 -0.75 15.79 19.19
C PHE A 338 -2.24 16.16 19.09
N LEU A 339 -2.56 17.42 18.79
CA LEU A 339 -3.95 17.82 18.50
C LEU A 339 -4.48 17.14 17.23
N ALA A 340 -3.65 16.97 16.20
CA ALA A 340 -4.03 16.26 14.99
C ALA A 340 -4.26 14.76 15.26
N LEU A 341 -3.39 14.12 16.05
CA LEU A 341 -3.54 12.72 16.47
C LEU A 341 -4.83 12.53 17.30
N LEU A 342 -5.13 13.43 18.24
CA LEU A 342 -6.38 13.40 18.99
C LEU A 342 -7.62 13.63 18.10
N LEU A 343 -7.53 14.49 17.08
CA LEU A 343 -8.62 14.66 16.11
C LEU A 343 -8.85 13.39 15.30
N ASP A 344 -7.77 12.71 14.90
CA ASP A 344 -7.89 11.43 14.21
C ASP A 344 -8.58 10.39 15.11
N LEU A 345 -8.20 10.33 16.40
CA LEU A 345 -8.87 9.50 17.40
C LEU A 345 -10.37 9.85 17.56
N ASP A 346 -10.73 11.14 17.57
CA ASP A 346 -12.14 11.59 17.66
C ASP A 346 -12.94 11.17 16.42
N LEU A 347 -12.34 11.26 15.23
CA LEU A 347 -12.92 10.83 13.97
C LEU A 347 -13.11 9.31 13.93
N GLN A 348 -12.12 8.54 14.38
CA GLN A 348 -12.21 7.10 14.50
C GLN A 348 -13.35 6.69 15.45
N ARG A 349 -13.51 7.38 16.59
CA ARG A 349 -14.63 7.14 17.53
C ARG A 349 -16.00 7.42 16.90
N LYS A 350 -16.15 8.56 16.19
CA LYS A 350 -17.39 8.93 15.48
C LYS A 350 -17.74 7.92 14.37
N ARG A 351 -16.74 7.40 13.67
CA ARG A 351 -16.92 6.35 12.63
C ARG A 351 -17.35 5.03 13.24
N LYS A 352 -16.75 4.60 14.36
CA LYS A 352 -17.17 3.40 15.10
C LYS A 352 -18.64 3.44 15.53
N HIS A 353 -19.12 4.61 15.97
CA HIS A 353 -20.52 4.83 16.33
C HIS A 353 -21.48 4.73 15.11
N ARG A 354 -21.08 5.24 13.94
CA ARG A 354 -21.88 5.12 12.69
C ARG A 354 -21.88 3.69 12.11
N THR A 355 -20.76 2.99 12.15
CA THR A 355 -20.65 1.60 11.64
C THR A 355 -21.43 0.60 12.49
N CYS A 356 -21.56 0.82 13.80
CA CYS A 356 -22.36 -0.05 14.68
C CYS A 356 -23.87 0.03 14.37
N VAL A 357 -24.37 1.21 13.98
CA VAL A 357 -25.79 1.40 13.57
C VAL A 357 -26.07 0.75 12.22
N LEU A 358 -25.15 0.88 11.25
CA LEU A 358 -25.27 0.28 9.93
C LEU A 358 -25.12 -1.26 9.95
N LEU A 359 -24.24 -1.82 10.79
CA LEU A 359 -24.09 -3.28 10.91
C LEU A 359 -25.34 -3.95 11.50
N VAL A 360 -26.02 -3.31 12.47
CA VAL A 360 -27.29 -3.81 13.03
C VAL A 360 -28.41 -3.76 11.97
N GLN A 361 -28.43 -2.73 11.11
CA GLN A 361 -29.39 -2.64 10.00
C GLN A 361 -29.11 -3.68 8.91
N VAL A 362 -27.85 -3.88 8.52
CA VAL A 362 -27.46 -4.86 7.50
C VAL A 362 -27.68 -6.30 7.98
N GLU A 363 -27.44 -6.63 9.25
CA GLU A 363 -27.78 -7.95 9.80
C GLU A 363 -29.30 -8.22 9.77
N SER A 364 -30.13 -7.19 9.96
CA SER A 364 -31.59 -7.30 9.88
C SER A 364 -32.11 -7.44 8.44
N GLU A 365 -31.42 -6.85 7.46
CA GLU A 365 -31.73 -6.95 6.02
C GLU A 365 -31.21 -8.27 5.41
N MET A 366 -30.07 -8.77 5.86
CA MET A 366 -29.51 -10.06 5.42
C MET A 366 -30.37 -11.25 5.89
N ARG A 367 -31.02 -11.17 7.08
CA ARG A 367 -32.02 -12.17 7.50
C ARG A 367 -33.33 -12.12 6.70
N ARG A 368 -33.64 -10.98 6.06
CA ARG A 368 -34.81 -10.81 5.19
C ARG A 368 -34.56 -11.16 3.72
N SER A 369 -33.30 -11.26 3.31
CA SER A 369 -32.89 -11.42 1.90
C SER A 369 -32.60 -12.87 1.48
N SER A 370 -32.94 -13.87 2.30
CA SER A 370 -32.88 -15.29 1.92
C SER A 370 -33.94 -15.71 0.89
N SER A 371 -34.73 -14.77 0.38
CA SER A 371 -35.69 -14.99 -0.70
C SER A 371 -35.66 -13.86 -1.73
N PHE A 372 -34.65 -13.81 -2.61
CA PHE A 372 -34.82 -13.45 -4.03
C PHE A 372 -33.48 -13.57 -4.77
N LEU A 373 -33.46 -14.37 -5.84
CA LEU A 373 -32.31 -14.56 -6.74
C LEU A 373 -32.14 -13.36 -7.68
N GLY A 374 -30.91 -12.88 -7.78
CA GLY A 374 -30.46 -11.92 -8.81
C GLY A 374 -29.42 -10.94 -8.28
N ARG A 375 -28.14 -11.30 -8.30
CA ARG A 375 -27.04 -10.37 -8.01
C ARG A 375 -25.96 -10.43 -9.08
N THR A 376 -25.64 -9.26 -9.62
CA THR A 376 -24.33 -8.92 -10.19
C THR A 376 -23.27 -9.11 -9.11
N GLU A 377 -22.25 -9.93 -9.38
CA GLU A 377 -21.12 -10.16 -8.48
C GLU A 377 -20.29 -8.88 -8.29
N VAL A 378 -20.20 -8.40 -7.06
CA VAL A 378 -19.28 -7.33 -6.68
C VAL A 378 -17.88 -7.94 -6.54
N ARG A 379 -16.95 -7.56 -7.41
CA ARG A 379 -15.56 -8.05 -7.40
C ARG A 379 -14.80 -7.47 -6.21
N TYR A 380 -14.16 -8.31 -5.40
CA TYR A 380 -13.31 -7.88 -4.29
C TYR A 380 -12.08 -7.12 -4.80
N GLU A 381 -11.77 -6.01 -4.14
CA GLU A 381 -10.53 -5.24 -4.29
C GLU A 381 -9.86 -5.11 -2.92
N THR A 382 -8.54 -5.33 -2.86
CA THR A 382 -7.76 -5.22 -1.61
C THR A 382 -7.86 -3.80 -1.03
N PRO A 383 -8.48 -3.61 0.15
CA PRO A 383 -8.67 -2.29 0.73
C PRO A 383 -7.36 -1.58 1.07
N PRO A 384 -7.32 -0.24 1.15
CA PRO A 384 -6.17 0.53 1.66
C PRO A 384 -5.72 0.09 3.06
N ALA A 385 -4.43 0.21 3.36
CA ALA A 385 -3.89 -0.14 4.69
C ALA A 385 -4.61 0.59 5.83
N SER A 386 -4.99 1.85 5.60
CA SER A 386 -5.75 2.68 6.55
C SER A 386 -7.18 2.20 6.80
N GLU A 387 -7.74 1.36 5.93
CA GLU A 387 -9.04 0.71 6.11
C GLU A 387 -8.89 -0.64 6.80
N LEU A 388 -7.88 -1.42 6.43
CA LEU A 388 -7.55 -2.70 7.07
C LEU A 388 -7.19 -2.52 8.55
N GLN A 389 -6.46 -1.45 8.89
CA GLN A 389 -6.16 -1.11 10.28
C GLN A 389 -7.42 -0.88 11.13
N ARG A 390 -8.54 -0.46 10.52
CA ARG A 390 -9.82 -0.28 11.23
C ARG A 390 -10.48 -1.61 11.61
N LEU A 391 -10.17 -2.69 10.89
CA LEU A 391 -10.68 -4.03 11.19
C LEU A 391 -10.03 -4.61 12.45
N LEU A 392 -8.85 -4.12 12.83
CA LEU A 392 -8.12 -4.55 14.03
C LEU A 392 -8.77 -4.02 15.34
N TRP A 393 -9.81 -3.18 15.25
CA TRP A 393 -10.39 -2.42 16.37
C TRP A 393 -11.75 -2.97 16.83
N ILE A 394 -12.11 -4.17 16.35
CA ILE A 394 -13.39 -4.81 16.57
C ILE A 394 -13.24 -5.84 17.71
N LYS A 395 -13.85 -5.48 18.86
CA LYS A 395 -13.97 -6.22 20.13
C LYS A 395 -12.65 -6.45 20.91
N PRO A 396 -12.69 -6.37 22.26
CA PRO A 396 -11.55 -6.77 23.08
C PRO A 396 -11.42 -8.29 23.02
N ALA A 397 -10.50 -8.81 22.21
CA ALA A 397 -10.09 -10.20 22.30
C ALA A 397 -9.17 -10.41 23.51
N SER A 398 -8.97 -11.67 23.90
CA SER A 398 -8.14 -12.12 25.01
C SER A 398 -6.80 -11.38 25.10
N SER A 399 -6.41 -10.96 26.32
CA SER A 399 -5.09 -10.41 26.64
C SER A 399 -4.12 -11.49 27.14
N SER A 400 -4.38 -12.75 26.80
CA SER A 400 -3.52 -13.88 27.17
C SER A 400 -2.14 -13.75 26.50
N HIS A 401 -1.13 -14.32 27.15
CA HIS A 401 0.20 -14.48 26.57
C HIS A 401 0.20 -15.37 25.32
N LEU A 402 -0.86 -16.16 25.12
CA LEU A 402 -1.02 -17.12 24.03
C LEU A 402 -2.51 -17.40 23.76
N ASP A 403 -2.93 -17.37 22.51
CA ASP A 403 -4.28 -17.73 22.07
C ASP A 403 -4.24 -18.62 20.83
N GLU A 404 -5.15 -19.58 20.76
CA GLU A 404 -5.41 -20.36 19.55
C GLU A 404 -6.26 -19.51 18.60
N VAL A 405 -5.72 -19.17 17.43
CA VAL A 405 -6.38 -18.27 16.47
C VAL A 405 -7.03 -19.03 15.31
N ARG A 406 -6.59 -20.26 15.08
CA ARG A 406 -7.10 -21.25 14.12
C ARG A 406 -6.78 -22.64 14.68
N PRO A 407 -7.51 -23.71 14.31
CA PRO A 407 -7.23 -25.05 14.80
C PRO A 407 -5.75 -25.45 14.65
N GLY A 408 -5.07 -25.67 15.77
CA GLY A 408 -3.65 -26.03 15.80
C GLY A 408 -2.66 -24.88 15.57
N ILE A 409 -3.12 -23.64 15.41
CA ILE A 409 -2.28 -22.44 15.21
C ILE A 409 -2.48 -21.48 16.37
N TYR A 410 -1.40 -21.24 17.11
CA TYR A 410 -1.36 -20.35 18.27
C TYR A 410 -0.53 -19.12 17.96
N ILE A 411 -0.99 -17.95 18.39
CA ILE A 411 -0.18 -16.73 18.43
C ILE A 411 0.12 -16.37 19.87
N GLY A 412 1.38 -16.06 20.17
CA GLY A 412 1.79 -15.69 21.52
C GLY A 412 2.96 -14.72 21.59
N ASP A 413 3.29 -14.34 22.81
CA ASP A 413 4.41 -13.44 23.12
C ASP A 413 5.66 -14.20 23.60
N MET A 414 6.70 -13.44 24.00
CA MET A 414 7.95 -14.06 24.46
C MET A 414 7.80 -14.84 25.77
N TYR A 415 6.83 -14.51 26.63
CA TYR A 415 6.63 -15.18 27.91
C TYR A 415 6.03 -16.56 27.68
N ALA A 416 5.03 -16.66 26.79
CA ALA A 416 4.49 -17.94 26.36
C ALA A 416 5.58 -18.82 25.71
N ALA A 417 6.38 -18.26 24.81
CA ALA A 417 7.45 -18.98 24.12
C ALA A 417 8.52 -19.52 25.09
N LYS A 418 8.83 -18.81 26.17
CA LYS A 418 9.79 -19.23 27.21
C LYS A 418 9.19 -20.18 28.25
N ASN A 419 7.89 -20.45 28.22
CA ASN A 419 7.26 -21.35 29.18
C ASN A 419 7.13 -22.77 28.60
N LYS A 420 8.19 -23.57 28.67
CA LYS A 420 8.21 -24.95 28.14
C LYS A 420 7.09 -25.83 28.72
N HIS A 421 6.77 -25.67 30.00
CA HIS A 421 5.69 -26.42 30.64
C HIS A 421 4.33 -26.09 30.03
N LEU A 422 4.06 -24.82 29.74
CA LEU A 422 2.86 -24.40 29.02
C LEU A 422 2.83 -24.97 27.60
N LEU A 423 3.95 -24.93 26.87
CA LEU A 423 4.01 -25.48 25.51
C LEU A 423 3.77 -27.00 25.51
N GLN A 424 4.32 -27.72 26.48
CA GLN A 424 4.12 -29.16 26.67
C GLN A 424 2.67 -29.49 27.05
N SER A 425 2.07 -28.73 27.97
CA SER A 425 0.68 -28.98 28.40
C SER A 425 -0.33 -28.76 27.25
N LEU A 426 -0.05 -27.80 26.38
CA LEU A 426 -0.82 -27.53 25.17
C LEU A 426 -0.49 -28.47 24.00
N LYS A 427 0.54 -29.32 24.16
CA LYS A 427 1.09 -30.23 23.15
C LYS A 427 1.57 -29.50 21.89
N ILE A 428 2.21 -28.34 22.06
CA ILE A 428 2.86 -27.62 20.96
C ILE A 428 4.04 -28.45 20.44
N THR A 429 4.04 -28.71 19.14
CA THR A 429 5.07 -29.50 18.45
C THR A 429 6.00 -28.65 17.60
N HIS A 430 5.58 -27.45 17.22
CA HIS A 430 6.35 -26.54 16.38
C HIS A 430 6.37 -25.12 16.96
N VAL A 431 7.51 -24.44 16.85
CA VAL A 431 7.67 -23.03 17.24
C VAL A 431 8.25 -22.23 16.09
N LEU A 432 7.48 -21.24 15.62
CA LEU A 432 7.91 -20.22 14.67
C LEU A 432 8.17 -18.91 15.43
N ASN A 433 9.44 -18.53 15.54
CA ASN A 433 9.85 -17.30 16.22
C ASN A 433 10.07 -16.18 15.19
N ALA A 434 9.10 -15.28 15.08
CA ALA A 434 9.13 -14.11 14.20
C ALA A 434 10.00 -12.95 14.74
N ALA A 435 10.76 -13.19 15.80
CA ALA A 435 11.64 -12.24 16.47
C ALA A 435 12.95 -12.92 16.88
N HIS A 436 13.45 -13.85 16.05
CA HIS A 436 14.68 -14.60 16.33
C HIS A 436 15.89 -13.66 16.43
N GLY A 437 16.93 -14.11 17.14
CA GLY A 437 18.22 -13.44 17.20
C GLY A 437 18.67 -13.10 18.62
N LYS A 438 20.00 -12.96 18.76
CA LYS A 438 20.69 -12.69 20.03
C LYS A 438 20.20 -11.42 20.74
N PHE A 439 19.79 -10.42 19.96
CA PHE A 439 19.34 -9.11 20.45
C PHE A 439 17.81 -8.98 20.51
N SER A 440 17.08 -10.10 20.36
CA SER A 440 15.62 -10.15 20.34
C SER A 440 15.12 -11.32 21.21
N VAL A 441 14.16 -12.13 20.77
CA VAL A 441 13.66 -13.28 21.54
C VAL A 441 14.54 -14.49 21.26
N ASN A 442 15.55 -14.69 22.09
CA ASN A 442 16.51 -15.79 21.93
C ASN A 442 15.98 -17.12 22.50
N THR A 443 15.06 -17.76 21.77
CA THR A 443 14.55 -19.12 22.04
C THR A 443 14.94 -20.08 20.92
N GLY A 444 16.22 -20.08 20.50
CA GLY A 444 16.70 -20.95 19.41
C GLY A 444 16.59 -22.46 19.71
N VAL A 445 17.03 -23.30 18.78
CA VAL A 445 17.01 -24.78 18.89
C VAL A 445 17.61 -25.26 20.23
N SER A 446 18.71 -24.65 20.67
CA SER A 446 19.37 -24.98 21.95
C SER A 446 18.48 -24.76 23.18
N TYR A 447 17.56 -23.79 23.10
CA TYR A 447 16.61 -23.53 24.17
C TYR A 447 15.61 -24.67 24.33
N TYR A 448 15.13 -25.24 23.22
CA TYR A 448 14.11 -26.31 23.21
C TYR A 448 14.67 -27.74 23.15
N ARG A 449 15.98 -27.93 23.35
CA ARG A 449 16.69 -29.23 23.19
C ARG A 449 16.16 -30.40 24.04
N ASP A 450 15.50 -30.09 25.15
CA ASP A 450 14.88 -31.01 26.12
C ASP A 450 13.39 -31.25 25.82
N THR A 451 12.93 -30.85 24.63
CA THR A 451 11.55 -31.00 24.16
C THR A 451 11.53 -31.59 22.75
N ASN A 452 10.38 -32.07 22.31
CA ASN A 452 10.16 -32.55 20.93
C ASN A 452 9.72 -31.41 19.99
N ILE A 453 10.07 -30.16 20.29
CA ILE A 453 9.65 -29.00 19.52
C ILE A 453 10.57 -28.81 18.31
N THR A 454 9.98 -28.78 17.11
CA THR A 454 10.66 -28.34 15.89
C THR A 454 10.65 -26.82 15.81
N TYR A 455 11.81 -26.21 15.56
CA TYR A 455 11.99 -24.76 15.65
C TYR A 455 12.31 -24.12 14.29
N HIS A 456 11.68 -22.98 14.02
CA HIS A 456 12.03 -22.10 12.89
C HIS A 456 12.16 -20.65 13.38
N GLY A 457 13.30 -20.02 13.10
CA GLY A 457 13.58 -18.64 13.50
C GLY A 457 13.61 -17.71 12.30
N VAL A 458 12.90 -16.58 12.41
CA VAL A 458 12.95 -15.45 11.48
C VAL A 458 13.53 -14.25 12.21
N GLU A 459 14.68 -13.78 11.76
CA GLU A 459 15.32 -12.56 12.28
C GLU A 459 14.65 -11.33 11.70
N ALA A 460 13.65 -10.78 12.41
CA ALA A 460 12.89 -9.62 11.96
C ALA A 460 12.77 -8.52 13.03
N PHE A 461 12.98 -7.28 12.59
CA PHE A 461 12.77 -6.08 13.39
C PHE A 461 11.31 -5.61 13.26
N ASP A 462 10.72 -5.13 14.36
CA ASP A 462 9.33 -4.65 14.38
C ASP A 462 9.25 -3.17 14.00
N MET A 463 9.57 -2.85 12.74
CA MET A 463 9.58 -1.48 12.25
C MET A 463 8.88 -1.43 10.88
N PRO A 464 8.14 -0.35 10.57
CA PRO A 464 7.52 -0.17 9.24
C PRO A 464 8.52 -0.24 8.07
N SER A 465 9.80 0.05 8.31
CA SER A 465 10.85 0.01 7.29
C SER A 465 11.45 -1.39 7.06
N PHE A 466 11.10 -2.39 7.87
CA PHE A 466 11.63 -3.75 7.72
C PHE A 466 10.82 -4.51 6.67
N ASP A 467 11.50 -5.18 5.74
CA ASP A 467 10.85 -6.02 4.74
C ASP A 467 10.69 -7.46 5.26
N LEU A 468 9.47 -7.82 5.65
CA LEU A 468 9.11 -9.15 6.14
C LEU A 468 8.64 -10.06 4.99
N SER A 469 8.36 -9.50 3.82
CA SER A 469 7.82 -10.24 2.66
C SER A 469 8.68 -11.43 2.20
N PRO A 470 10.03 -11.42 2.29
CA PRO A 470 10.85 -12.57 1.91
C PRO A 470 10.58 -13.81 2.77
N PHE A 471 10.00 -13.63 3.96
CA PHE A 471 9.72 -14.71 4.90
C PHE A 471 8.27 -15.23 4.82
N PHE A 472 7.38 -14.61 4.05
CA PHE A 472 5.97 -15.00 3.99
C PHE A 472 5.79 -16.46 3.57
N TYR A 473 6.41 -16.87 2.47
CA TYR A 473 6.25 -18.23 1.95
C TYR A 473 6.98 -19.29 2.79
N SER A 474 8.17 -19.00 3.31
CA SER A 474 8.91 -19.95 4.15
C SER A 474 8.22 -20.17 5.50
N ALA A 475 7.71 -19.09 6.12
CA ALA A 475 6.91 -19.17 7.33
C ALA A 475 5.57 -19.89 7.09
N ALA A 476 4.87 -19.57 6.00
CA ALA A 476 3.62 -20.22 5.62
C ALA A 476 3.82 -21.73 5.40
N LYS A 477 4.89 -22.13 4.71
CA LYS A 477 5.25 -23.54 4.52
C LYS A 477 5.51 -24.25 5.86
N PHE A 478 6.22 -23.61 6.78
CA PHE A 478 6.50 -24.16 8.11
C PHE A 478 5.21 -24.35 8.94
N ILE A 479 4.33 -23.35 8.94
CA ILE A 479 3.01 -23.44 9.58
C ILE A 479 2.20 -24.58 8.94
N LYS A 480 2.18 -24.66 7.60
CA LYS A 480 1.47 -25.71 6.86
C LYS A 480 1.97 -27.11 7.22
N SER A 481 3.29 -27.32 7.28
CA SER A 481 3.85 -28.62 7.66
C SER A 481 3.48 -29.02 9.08
N ALA A 482 3.44 -28.06 10.00
CA ALA A 482 3.06 -28.30 11.39
C ALA A 482 1.60 -28.76 11.50
N VAL A 483 0.66 -28.03 10.89
CA VAL A 483 -0.78 -28.35 10.98
C VAL A 483 -1.19 -29.56 10.13
N SER A 484 -0.40 -29.92 9.12
CA SER A 484 -0.63 -31.13 8.31
C SER A 484 -0.15 -32.40 9.03
N THR A 485 0.65 -32.27 10.08
CA THR A 485 1.10 -33.41 10.88
C THR A 485 -0.01 -33.86 11.83
N PRO A 486 -0.35 -35.16 11.92
CA PRO A 486 -1.36 -35.65 12.86
C PRO A 486 -1.05 -35.22 14.30
N GLY A 487 -1.97 -34.48 14.93
CA GLY A 487 -1.78 -33.91 16.27
C GLY A 487 -0.79 -32.75 16.36
N GLY A 488 -0.31 -32.24 15.23
CA GLY A 488 0.63 -31.13 15.15
C GLY A 488 0.00 -29.80 15.55
N LYS A 489 0.75 -29.02 16.33
CA LYS A 489 0.35 -27.68 16.79
C LYS A 489 1.54 -26.74 16.71
N VAL A 490 1.31 -25.53 16.19
CA VAL A 490 2.36 -24.52 16.02
C VAL A 490 2.09 -23.28 16.86
N LEU A 491 3.11 -22.82 17.58
CA LEU A 491 3.14 -21.49 18.16
C LEU A 491 3.93 -20.55 17.23
N VAL A 492 3.26 -19.50 16.74
CA VAL A 492 3.89 -18.38 16.06
C VAL A 492 3.99 -17.20 17.01
N HIS A 493 5.20 -16.80 17.40
CA HIS A 493 5.39 -15.76 18.40
C HIS A 493 6.37 -14.67 17.95
N CYS A 494 6.24 -13.50 18.56
CA CYS A 494 7.26 -12.45 18.49
C CYS A 494 7.52 -11.93 19.91
N ALA A 495 7.95 -10.67 20.06
CA ALA A 495 8.14 -10.10 21.39
C ALA A 495 6.81 -9.98 22.16
N MET A 496 5.77 -9.41 21.52
CA MET A 496 4.46 -9.11 22.13
C MET A 496 3.31 -9.95 21.57
N GLY A 497 3.56 -10.75 20.52
CA GLY A 497 2.52 -11.54 19.87
C GLY A 497 1.45 -10.71 19.16
N LEU A 498 1.80 -9.50 18.68
CA LEU A 498 0.86 -8.53 18.08
C LEU A 498 1.15 -8.23 16.61
N SER A 499 2.40 -7.97 16.22
CA SER A 499 2.76 -7.42 14.91
C SER A 499 3.43 -8.47 13.99
N ARG A 500 4.72 -8.78 14.19
CA ARG A 500 5.46 -9.75 13.34
C ARG A 500 4.82 -11.13 13.26
N SER A 501 4.43 -11.69 14.41
CA SER A 501 3.83 -13.03 14.48
C SER A 501 2.46 -13.10 13.80
N SER A 502 1.61 -12.09 14.02
CA SER A 502 0.31 -12.03 13.35
C SER A 502 0.47 -11.83 11.85
N THR A 503 1.44 -11.00 11.41
CA THR A 503 1.73 -10.80 9.99
C THR A 503 2.04 -12.12 9.28
N LEU A 504 2.91 -12.97 9.87
CA LEU A 504 3.24 -14.27 9.28
C LEU A 504 2.06 -15.25 9.29
N VAL A 505 1.19 -15.21 10.30
CA VAL A 505 -0.04 -16.03 10.32
C VAL A 505 -1.04 -15.55 9.27
N LEU A 506 -1.23 -14.24 9.11
CA LEU A 506 -2.09 -13.67 8.06
C LEU A 506 -1.58 -14.06 6.67
N ALA A 507 -0.27 -13.97 6.44
CA ALA A 507 0.34 -14.43 5.19
C ALA A 507 0.08 -15.92 4.93
N TYR A 508 0.19 -16.77 5.96
CA TYR A 508 -0.15 -18.19 5.85
C TYR A 508 -1.60 -18.41 5.42
N LEU A 509 -2.56 -17.71 6.04
CA LEU A 509 -3.99 -17.87 5.70
C LEU A 509 -4.28 -17.47 4.25
N MET A 510 -3.65 -16.40 3.76
CA MET A 510 -3.79 -16.01 2.35
C MET A 510 -3.14 -17.01 1.40
N VAL A 511 -1.95 -17.52 1.74
CA VAL A 511 -1.16 -18.39 0.85
C VAL A 511 -1.69 -19.83 0.80
N HIS A 512 -2.19 -20.37 1.92
CA HIS A 512 -2.54 -21.79 2.06
C HIS A 512 -4.02 -22.06 2.34
N GLU A 513 -4.81 -21.06 2.68
CA GLU A 513 -6.26 -21.19 2.89
C GLU A 513 -7.08 -20.32 1.93
N ASP A 514 -6.44 -19.76 0.89
CA ASP A 514 -7.05 -18.95 -0.17
C ASP A 514 -7.91 -17.77 0.35
N MET A 515 -7.59 -17.27 1.55
CA MET A 515 -8.29 -16.13 2.14
C MET A 515 -7.82 -14.82 1.53
N THR A 516 -8.73 -13.88 1.37
CA THR A 516 -8.36 -12.47 1.20
C THR A 516 -7.74 -11.92 2.49
N LEU A 517 -6.98 -10.83 2.39
CA LEU A 517 -6.42 -10.17 3.57
C LEU A 517 -7.49 -9.76 4.59
N VAL A 518 -8.66 -9.30 4.14
CA VAL A 518 -9.79 -8.93 5.01
C VAL A 518 -10.31 -10.14 5.79
N GLU A 519 -10.48 -11.28 5.12
CA GLU A 519 -10.94 -12.52 5.75
C GLU A 519 -9.91 -13.06 6.75
N ALA A 520 -8.63 -13.04 6.37
CA ALA A 520 -7.54 -13.44 7.25
C ALA A 520 -7.49 -12.59 8.53
N ILE A 521 -7.61 -11.26 8.39
CA ILE A 521 -7.64 -10.33 9.54
C ILE A 521 -8.83 -10.65 10.45
N LYS A 522 -10.03 -10.81 9.90
CA LYS A 522 -11.24 -11.10 10.69
C LYS A 522 -11.09 -12.43 11.45
N ALA A 523 -10.65 -13.49 10.78
CA ALA A 523 -10.49 -14.81 11.38
C ALA A 523 -9.55 -14.81 12.60
N VAL A 524 -8.43 -14.08 12.50
CA VAL A 524 -7.46 -14.00 13.61
C VAL A 524 -7.95 -13.03 14.69
N ALA A 525 -8.51 -11.88 14.30
CA ALA A 525 -8.98 -10.84 15.22
C ALA A 525 -10.15 -11.27 16.11
N GLU A 526 -10.94 -12.27 15.68
CA GLU A 526 -11.99 -12.88 16.52
C GLU A 526 -11.44 -13.54 17.78
N HIS A 527 -10.21 -14.04 17.75
CA HIS A 527 -9.61 -14.84 18.82
C HIS A 527 -8.51 -14.10 19.57
N ARG A 528 -7.78 -13.20 18.91
CA ARG A 528 -6.66 -12.46 19.49
C ARG A 528 -6.51 -11.06 18.93
N ASN A 529 -6.15 -10.11 19.80
CA ASN A 529 -5.77 -8.77 19.35
C ASN A 529 -4.50 -8.85 18.49
N ILE A 530 -4.58 -8.33 17.27
CA ILE A 530 -3.45 -8.26 16.35
C ILE A 530 -3.25 -6.82 15.88
N CYS A 531 -2.00 -6.43 15.70
CA CYS A 531 -1.64 -5.09 15.26
C CYS A 531 -0.35 -5.14 14.41
N PRO A 532 -0.40 -5.66 13.18
CA PRO A 532 0.70 -5.46 12.22
C PRO A 532 1.01 -3.96 12.09
N ASN A 533 2.30 -3.61 12.08
CA ASN A 533 2.69 -2.23 11.81
C ASN A 533 2.32 -1.80 10.37
N SER A 534 2.41 -0.50 10.08
CA SER A 534 1.98 0.06 8.78
C SER A 534 2.74 -0.52 7.58
N GLY A 535 4.04 -0.77 7.70
CA GLY A 535 4.85 -1.36 6.62
C GLY A 535 4.49 -2.82 6.33
N PHE A 536 4.30 -3.61 7.39
CA PHE A 536 3.85 -5.00 7.26
C PHE A 536 2.44 -5.11 6.69
N MET A 537 1.55 -4.18 7.06
CA MET A 537 0.21 -4.13 6.47
C MET A 537 0.28 -3.87 4.96
N GLU A 538 1.17 -2.99 4.50
CA GLU A 538 1.35 -2.75 3.05
C GLU A 538 1.92 -3.98 2.34
N GLN A 539 2.92 -4.66 2.93
CA GLN A 539 3.46 -5.90 2.38
C GLN A 539 2.38 -7.01 2.28
N LEU A 540 1.48 -7.12 3.25
CA LEU A 540 0.34 -8.05 3.19
C LEU A 540 -0.64 -7.66 2.08
N ARG A 541 -0.87 -6.37 1.84
CA ARG A 541 -1.72 -5.90 0.73
C ARG A 541 -1.12 -6.24 -0.62
N GLU A 542 0.19 -6.05 -0.78
CA GLU A 542 0.90 -6.45 -1.99
C GLU A 542 0.78 -7.96 -2.21
N LEU A 543 0.89 -8.77 -1.15
CA LEU A 543 0.65 -10.22 -1.22
C LEU A 543 -0.80 -10.53 -1.67
N ASP A 544 -1.81 -9.91 -1.06
CA ASP A 544 -3.24 -10.10 -1.42
C ASP A 544 -3.50 -9.75 -2.89
N GLN A 545 -3.01 -8.60 -3.36
CA GLN A 545 -3.13 -8.16 -4.76
C GLN A 545 -2.46 -9.14 -5.73
N ASN A 546 -1.26 -9.63 -5.38
CA ASN A 546 -0.55 -10.61 -6.19
C ASN A 546 -1.32 -11.93 -6.27
N LEU A 547 -1.86 -12.43 -5.15
CA LEU A 547 -2.66 -13.66 -5.12
C LEU A 547 -3.97 -13.52 -5.91
N LEU A 548 -4.68 -12.39 -5.77
CA LEU A 548 -5.86 -12.08 -6.58
C LEU A 548 -5.56 -12.01 -8.07
N GLY A 549 -4.43 -11.40 -8.45
CA GLY A 549 -3.98 -11.35 -9.84
C GLY A 549 -3.75 -12.75 -10.42
N ARG A 550 -3.14 -13.65 -9.64
CA ARG A 550 -2.93 -15.05 -10.03
C ARG A 550 -4.26 -15.80 -10.17
N SER A 551 -5.18 -15.64 -9.22
CA SER A 551 -6.50 -16.27 -9.27
C SER A 551 -7.32 -15.77 -10.46
N SER A 552 -7.33 -14.45 -10.71
CA SER A 552 -8.00 -13.87 -11.88
C SER A 552 -7.44 -14.38 -13.21
N ALA A 553 -6.12 -14.60 -13.30
CA ALA A 553 -5.51 -15.15 -14.51
C ALA A 553 -5.97 -16.60 -14.74
N LYS A 554 -6.04 -17.42 -13.69
CA LYS A 554 -6.56 -18.80 -13.77
C LYS A 554 -8.03 -18.83 -14.20
N THR A 555 -8.88 -17.99 -13.61
CA THR A 555 -10.30 -17.88 -14.00
C THR A 555 -10.44 -17.45 -15.45
N LEU A 556 -9.62 -16.51 -15.92
CA LEU A 556 -9.65 -16.08 -17.33
C LEU A 556 -9.28 -17.24 -18.26
N LEU A 557 -8.21 -18.00 -17.95
CA LEU A 557 -7.80 -19.17 -18.74
C LEU A 557 -8.92 -20.22 -18.81
N GLN A 558 -9.58 -20.48 -17.68
CA GLN A 558 -10.74 -21.39 -17.62
C GLN A 558 -11.92 -20.86 -18.45
N SER A 559 -12.23 -19.56 -18.36
CA SER A 559 -13.34 -18.94 -19.11
C SER A 559 -13.11 -18.96 -20.63
N LEU A 560 -11.85 -18.87 -21.06
CA LEU A 560 -11.46 -19.02 -22.46
C LEU A 560 -11.46 -20.49 -22.93
N GLY A 561 -11.58 -21.43 -21.99
CA GLY A 561 -11.52 -22.86 -22.22
C GLY A 561 -10.12 -23.34 -22.59
N ILE A 562 -9.07 -22.64 -22.15
CA ILE A 562 -7.68 -23.08 -22.39
C ILE A 562 -7.44 -24.38 -21.63
N SER A 563 -7.10 -25.44 -22.36
CA SER A 563 -6.84 -26.77 -21.81
C SER A 563 -5.35 -27.12 -21.79
N HIS A 564 -4.53 -26.46 -22.61
CA HIS A 564 -3.09 -26.72 -22.70
C HIS A 564 -2.31 -25.40 -22.73
N ILE A 565 -1.18 -25.35 -22.03
CA ILE A 565 -0.32 -24.16 -21.96
C ILE A 565 1.13 -24.54 -22.27
N ILE A 566 1.75 -23.74 -23.14
CA ILE A 566 3.19 -23.75 -23.38
C ILE A 566 3.81 -22.46 -22.86
N ASN A 567 4.76 -22.57 -21.94
CA ASN A 567 5.59 -21.46 -21.47
C ASN A 567 6.95 -21.50 -22.18
N ALA A 568 7.11 -20.68 -23.21
CA ALA A 568 8.34 -20.52 -23.98
C ALA A 568 9.44 -19.70 -23.28
N ALA A 569 9.24 -19.39 -21.99
CA ALA A 569 10.18 -18.69 -21.12
C ALA A 569 10.29 -19.40 -19.76
N HIS A 570 10.11 -20.72 -19.74
CA HIS A 570 10.18 -21.50 -18.51
C HIS A 570 11.56 -21.36 -17.83
N GLY A 571 11.57 -21.48 -16.51
CA GLY A 571 12.78 -21.40 -15.68
C GLY A 571 12.68 -20.31 -14.59
N PRO A 572 13.50 -20.44 -13.52
CA PRO A 572 13.42 -19.59 -12.33
C PRO A 572 13.74 -18.11 -12.59
N HIS A 573 14.36 -17.81 -13.72
CA HIS A 573 14.80 -16.45 -14.07
C HIS A 573 13.85 -15.69 -15.02
N HIS A 574 12.85 -16.36 -15.65
CA HIS A 574 12.24 -15.79 -16.87
C HIS A 574 10.71 -15.88 -17.04
N ILE A 575 9.96 -16.47 -16.11
CA ILE A 575 8.53 -16.25 -15.74
C ILE A 575 8.05 -17.52 -15.06
N ASP A 576 7.82 -17.42 -13.75
CA ASP A 576 7.42 -18.57 -12.93
C ASP A 576 5.90 -18.79 -12.95
N THR A 577 5.41 -19.26 -14.10
CA THR A 577 4.14 -19.97 -14.21
C THR A 577 4.42 -21.44 -14.49
N GLY A 578 5.21 -22.09 -13.64
CA GLY A 578 5.55 -23.51 -13.76
C GLY A 578 4.36 -24.45 -13.53
N ALA A 579 4.62 -25.75 -13.50
CA ALA A 579 3.58 -26.77 -13.29
C ALA A 579 2.78 -26.53 -11.99
N ASP A 580 3.46 -26.12 -10.91
CA ASP A 580 2.84 -25.82 -9.62
C ASP A 580 1.81 -24.69 -9.70
N PHE A 581 2.05 -23.68 -10.55
CA PHE A 581 1.10 -22.59 -10.77
C PHE A 581 -0.22 -23.12 -11.31
N TYR A 582 -0.20 -24.13 -12.18
CA TYR A 582 -1.39 -24.71 -12.80
C TYR A 582 -1.92 -25.96 -12.10
N SER A 583 -1.28 -26.42 -11.02
CA SER A 583 -1.58 -27.68 -10.32
C SER A 583 -3.04 -27.84 -9.85
N ASN A 584 -3.72 -26.72 -9.55
CA ASN A 584 -5.13 -26.70 -9.15
C ASN A 584 -6.09 -26.40 -10.32
N THR A 585 -5.65 -26.63 -11.56
CA THR A 585 -6.44 -26.44 -12.78
C THR A 585 -6.37 -27.70 -13.64
N ASN A 586 -7.31 -27.86 -14.57
CA ASN A 586 -7.29 -28.96 -15.55
C ASN A 586 -6.38 -28.67 -16.76
N VAL A 587 -5.41 -27.76 -16.62
CA VAL A 587 -4.52 -27.35 -17.70
C VAL A 587 -3.32 -28.29 -17.78
N GLN A 588 -3.07 -28.84 -18.95
CA GLN A 588 -1.80 -29.54 -19.23
C GLN A 588 -0.70 -28.53 -19.55
N TYR A 589 0.42 -28.64 -18.85
CA TYR A 589 1.52 -27.68 -18.92
C TYR A 589 2.75 -28.25 -19.63
N TYR A 590 3.35 -27.48 -20.54
CA TYR A 590 4.62 -27.78 -21.18
C TYR A 590 5.58 -26.58 -21.09
N GLY A 591 6.71 -26.77 -20.39
CA GLY A 591 7.72 -25.73 -20.21
C GLY A 591 8.85 -25.85 -21.24
N VAL A 592 9.20 -24.73 -21.89
CA VAL A 592 10.38 -24.62 -22.75
C VAL A 592 11.31 -23.58 -22.15
N GLU A 593 12.45 -24.04 -21.65
CA GLU A 593 13.50 -23.18 -21.08
C GLU A 593 14.33 -22.54 -22.20
N ALA A 594 13.80 -21.44 -22.74
CA ALA A 594 14.45 -20.70 -23.81
C ALA A 594 14.79 -19.26 -23.42
N SER A 595 16.07 -18.92 -23.55
CA SER A 595 16.56 -17.53 -23.46
C SER A 595 16.17 -16.75 -24.70
N ASP A 596 15.74 -15.48 -24.55
CA ASP A 596 15.38 -14.61 -25.69
C ASP A 596 16.63 -13.94 -26.29
N SER A 597 17.61 -14.77 -26.65
CA SER A 597 18.88 -14.31 -27.22
C SER A 597 19.00 -14.76 -28.66
N ARG A 598 19.58 -13.90 -29.51
CA ARG A 598 19.97 -14.25 -30.90
C ARG A 598 20.96 -15.42 -30.96
N HIS A 599 21.59 -15.77 -29.84
CA HIS A 599 22.56 -16.85 -29.73
C HIS A 599 21.97 -18.15 -29.17
N PHE A 600 20.72 -18.14 -28.73
CA PHE A 600 20.08 -19.33 -28.17
C PHE A 600 19.62 -20.27 -29.30
N ASP A 601 19.93 -21.56 -29.19
CA ASP A 601 19.46 -22.58 -30.13
C ASP A 601 18.07 -23.09 -29.73
N MET A 602 17.06 -22.70 -30.49
CA MET A 602 15.66 -23.07 -30.31
C MET A 602 15.27 -24.32 -31.10
N THR A 603 16.14 -24.79 -32.01
CA THR A 603 15.91 -25.94 -32.88
C THR A 603 15.48 -27.21 -32.13
N PRO A 604 16.10 -27.57 -30.98
CA PRO A 604 15.72 -28.77 -30.23
C PRO A 604 14.26 -28.76 -29.75
N PHE A 605 13.65 -27.58 -29.64
CA PHE A 605 12.29 -27.41 -29.10
C PHE A 605 11.21 -27.36 -30.18
N PHE A 606 11.56 -27.20 -31.47
CA PHE A 606 10.58 -27.06 -32.54
C PHE A 606 9.68 -28.28 -32.68
N TYR A 607 10.24 -29.47 -32.87
CA TYR A 607 9.44 -30.69 -33.03
C TYR A 607 8.68 -31.08 -31.75
N PRO A 608 9.32 -31.16 -30.56
CA PRO A 608 8.60 -31.52 -29.33
C PRO A 608 7.43 -30.56 -29.01
N THR A 609 7.65 -29.26 -29.18
CA THR A 609 6.58 -28.27 -28.97
C THR A 609 5.48 -28.39 -30.03
N ALA A 610 5.86 -28.58 -31.29
CA ALA A 610 4.89 -28.73 -32.38
C ALA A 610 4.02 -29.97 -32.20
N THR A 611 4.60 -31.10 -31.77
CA THR A 611 3.87 -32.32 -31.41
C THR A 611 2.89 -32.05 -30.27
N PHE A 612 3.34 -31.39 -29.18
CA PHE A 612 2.45 -31.04 -28.07
C PHE A 612 1.26 -30.17 -28.51
N ILE A 613 1.50 -29.18 -29.39
CA ILE A 613 0.41 -28.36 -29.96
C ILE A 613 -0.52 -29.23 -30.79
N HIS A 614 0.01 -30.11 -31.64
CA HIS A 614 -0.79 -30.97 -32.52
C HIS A 614 -1.66 -31.94 -31.73
N ASP A 615 -1.09 -32.65 -30.76
CA ASP A 615 -1.80 -33.61 -29.92
C ASP A 615 -2.89 -32.92 -29.10
N ALA A 616 -2.59 -31.74 -28.55
CA ALA A 616 -3.56 -30.94 -27.82
C ALA A 616 -4.74 -30.50 -28.70
N LEU A 617 -4.49 -30.07 -29.94
CA LEU A 617 -5.54 -29.62 -30.86
C LEU A 617 -6.39 -30.78 -31.42
N ASN A 618 -5.87 -32.01 -31.42
CA ASN A 618 -6.63 -33.21 -31.80
C ASN A 618 -7.57 -33.71 -30.70
N GLN A 619 -7.41 -33.23 -29.45
CA GLN A 619 -8.32 -33.59 -28.36
C GLN A 619 -9.67 -32.84 -28.49
N PRO A 620 -10.79 -33.45 -28.09
CA PRO A 620 -12.08 -32.76 -28.02
C PRO A 620 -11.98 -31.58 -27.05
N HIS A 621 -12.30 -30.37 -27.53
CA HIS A 621 -12.13 -29.10 -26.82
C HIS A 621 -10.68 -28.67 -26.53
N GLY A 622 -9.72 -29.22 -27.28
CA GLY A 622 -8.33 -28.78 -27.26
C GLY A 622 -8.17 -27.29 -27.59
N LYS A 623 -7.65 -26.50 -26.64
CA LYS A 623 -7.25 -25.11 -26.86
C LYS A 623 -5.91 -24.85 -26.20
N VAL A 624 -4.96 -24.42 -27.02
CA VAL A 624 -3.56 -24.21 -26.62
C VAL A 624 -3.27 -22.73 -26.51
N LEU A 625 -2.68 -22.30 -25.38
CA LEU A 625 -2.05 -21.00 -25.24
C LEU A 625 -0.52 -21.17 -25.23
N VAL A 626 0.15 -20.50 -26.17
CA VAL A 626 1.62 -20.42 -26.20
C VAL A 626 2.05 -19.02 -25.80
N HIS A 627 2.78 -18.88 -24.69
CA HIS A 627 3.24 -17.59 -24.20
C HIS A 627 4.76 -17.56 -23.94
N CYS A 628 5.30 -16.35 -23.88
CA CYS A 628 6.62 -16.05 -23.32
C CYS A 628 6.49 -14.77 -22.51
N ALA A 629 7.55 -14.00 -22.28
CA ALA A 629 7.46 -12.74 -21.54
C ALA A 629 6.57 -11.67 -22.18
N ARG A 630 6.62 -11.53 -23.50
CA ARG A 630 5.83 -10.52 -24.24
C ARG A 630 4.84 -11.14 -25.22
N GLY A 631 4.96 -12.45 -25.46
CA GLY A 631 4.22 -13.14 -26.50
C GLY A 631 4.58 -12.66 -27.91
N VAL A 632 5.85 -12.27 -28.15
CA VAL A 632 6.32 -11.62 -29.40
C VAL A 632 7.42 -12.42 -30.11
N SER A 633 8.42 -12.92 -29.38
CA SER A 633 9.61 -13.56 -29.95
C SER A 633 9.57 -15.09 -29.81
N ARG A 634 9.97 -15.64 -28.66
CA ARG A 634 10.05 -17.09 -28.38
C ARG A 634 8.75 -17.86 -28.67
N SER A 635 7.62 -17.40 -28.13
CA SER A 635 6.32 -18.05 -28.35
C SER A 635 5.90 -18.00 -29.81
N ALA A 636 6.19 -16.90 -30.51
CA ALA A 636 5.89 -16.77 -31.93
C ALA A 636 6.76 -17.73 -32.76
N ALA A 637 8.05 -17.86 -32.45
CA ALA A 637 8.94 -18.79 -33.13
C ALA A 637 8.45 -20.24 -33.03
N LEU A 638 8.00 -20.67 -31.84
CA LEU A 638 7.45 -22.02 -31.64
C LEU A 638 6.13 -22.24 -32.40
N VAL A 639 5.24 -21.24 -32.45
CA VAL A 639 3.98 -21.32 -33.23
C VAL A 639 4.26 -21.37 -34.73
N LEU A 640 5.22 -20.59 -35.22
CA LEU A 640 5.64 -20.63 -36.63
C LEU A 640 6.20 -22.01 -37.00
N ALA A 641 7.07 -22.58 -36.15
CA ALA A 641 7.58 -23.93 -36.35
C ALA A 641 6.47 -24.98 -36.42
N TYR A 642 5.46 -24.90 -35.53
CA TYR A 642 4.29 -25.79 -35.58
C TYR A 642 3.54 -25.71 -36.91
N LEU A 643 3.26 -24.49 -37.41
CA LEU A 643 2.57 -24.30 -38.69
C LEU A 643 3.36 -24.88 -39.86
N MET A 644 4.69 -24.75 -39.84
CA MET A 644 5.53 -25.32 -40.89
C MET A 644 5.59 -26.86 -40.83
N ILE A 645 5.68 -27.43 -39.62
CA ILE A 645 5.83 -28.87 -39.39
C ILE A 645 4.51 -29.62 -39.63
N HIS A 646 3.41 -29.21 -38.99
CA HIS A 646 2.14 -29.95 -39.04
C HIS A 646 1.14 -29.42 -40.07
N GLN A 647 1.12 -28.10 -40.33
CA GLN A 647 0.22 -27.51 -41.33
C GLN A 647 0.86 -27.39 -42.72
N ARG A 648 2.10 -27.89 -42.86
CA ARG A 648 2.86 -27.91 -44.12
C ARG A 648 3.00 -26.53 -44.80
N LEU A 649 2.96 -25.45 -44.03
CA LEU A 649 3.17 -24.11 -44.56
C LEU A 649 4.67 -23.83 -44.79
N THR A 650 4.96 -22.88 -45.66
CA THR A 650 6.28 -22.22 -45.73
C THR A 650 6.44 -21.23 -44.58
N LEU A 651 7.67 -20.82 -44.28
CA LEU A 651 7.92 -19.81 -43.25
C LEU A 651 7.19 -18.48 -43.56
N SER A 652 7.17 -18.07 -44.84
CA SER A 652 6.51 -16.83 -45.27
C SER A 652 5.01 -16.86 -45.01
N GLU A 653 4.34 -17.95 -45.38
CA GLU A 653 2.90 -18.14 -45.14
C GLU A 653 2.58 -18.17 -43.64
N ALA A 654 3.39 -18.90 -42.86
CA ALA A 654 3.23 -18.96 -41.41
C ALA A 654 3.37 -17.57 -40.77
N ILE A 655 4.36 -16.76 -41.19
CA ILE A 655 4.53 -15.39 -40.71
C ILE A 655 3.33 -14.53 -41.07
N ASN A 656 2.83 -14.61 -42.30
CA ASN A 656 1.68 -13.82 -42.74
C ASN A 656 0.42 -14.14 -41.91
N ILE A 657 0.15 -15.41 -41.66
CA ILE A 657 -1.00 -15.82 -40.83
C ILE A 657 -0.86 -15.30 -39.40
N VAL A 658 0.28 -15.53 -38.75
CA VAL A 658 0.45 -15.17 -37.34
C VAL A 658 0.49 -13.65 -37.16
N SER A 659 1.19 -12.93 -38.05
CA SER A 659 1.29 -11.46 -38.02
C SER A 659 -0.04 -10.75 -38.31
N GLY A 660 -0.91 -11.36 -39.13
CA GLY A 660 -2.27 -10.87 -39.35
C GLY A 660 -3.16 -10.94 -38.09
N CYS A 661 -2.88 -11.87 -37.17
CA CYS A 661 -3.63 -12.04 -35.94
C CYS A 661 -2.98 -11.34 -34.72
N ARG A 662 -1.65 -11.22 -34.69
CA ARG A 662 -0.90 -10.64 -33.57
C ARG A 662 0.46 -10.12 -34.03
N ASN A 663 0.88 -8.98 -33.49
CA ASN A 663 2.24 -8.48 -33.69
C ASN A 663 3.28 -9.47 -33.15
N ILE A 664 4.08 -10.03 -34.05
CA ILE A 664 5.20 -10.92 -33.74
C ILE A 664 6.51 -10.32 -34.24
N LEU A 665 7.59 -10.61 -33.52
CA LEU A 665 8.95 -10.23 -33.89
C LEU A 665 9.92 -11.24 -33.26
N PRO A 666 10.02 -12.48 -33.80
CA PRO A 666 11.10 -13.39 -33.44
C PRO A 666 12.45 -12.71 -33.66
N ASN A 667 13.39 -12.91 -32.73
CA ASN A 667 14.72 -12.34 -32.90
C ASN A 667 15.42 -12.91 -34.15
N ALA A 668 16.46 -12.22 -34.63
CA ALA A 668 17.16 -12.59 -35.86
C ALA A 668 17.75 -14.02 -35.84
N GLY A 669 18.19 -14.50 -34.67
CA GLY A 669 18.69 -15.87 -34.51
C GLY A 669 17.59 -16.93 -34.69
N PHE A 670 16.42 -16.70 -34.09
CA PHE A 670 15.27 -17.60 -34.25
C PHE A 670 14.73 -17.58 -35.69
N LEU A 671 14.70 -16.42 -36.34
CA LEU A 671 14.32 -16.35 -37.76
C LEU A 671 15.30 -17.13 -38.65
N GLN A 672 16.59 -17.10 -38.37
CA GLN A 672 17.59 -17.89 -39.11
C GLN A 672 17.36 -19.39 -38.92
N GLN A 673 17.08 -19.84 -37.69
CA GLN A 673 16.78 -21.24 -37.40
C GLN A 673 15.47 -21.70 -38.06
N LEU A 674 14.44 -20.85 -38.07
CA LEU A 674 13.19 -21.13 -38.79
C LEU A 674 13.40 -21.20 -40.31
N ARG A 675 14.25 -20.34 -40.90
CA ARG A 675 14.61 -20.45 -42.32
C ARG A 675 15.31 -21.76 -42.64
N GLN A 676 16.18 -22.23 -41.74
CA GLN A 676 16.84 -23.52 -41.88
C GLN A 676 15.81 -24.66 -41.82
N LEU A 677 14.87 -24.62 -40.87
CA LEU A 677 13.76 -25.57 -40.78
C LEU A 677 12.92 -25.59 -42.08
N ASP A 678 12.59 -24.42 -42.64
CA ASP A 678 11.83 -24.29 -43.89
C ASP A 678 12.53 -25.00 -45.05
N SER A 679 13.85 -24.79 -45.15
CA SER A 679 14.69 -25.40 -46.19
C SER A 679 14.75 -26.92 -46.04
N THR A 680 14.88 -27.42 -44.80
CA THR A 680 14.86 -28.86 -44.51
C THR A 680 13.51 -29.48 -44.85
N LEU A 681 12.40 -28.85 -44.46
CA LEU A 681 11.05 -29.35 -44.75
C LEU A 681 10.75 -29.34 -46.25
N ALA A 682 11.21 -28.32 -47.00
CA ALA A 682 11.07 -28.29 -48.46
C ALA A 682 11.79 -29.46 -49.14
N LEU A 683 13.01 -29.78 -48.71
CA LEU A 683 13.74 -30.95 -49.21
C LEU A 683 13.03 -32.28 -48.90
N GLN A 684 12.43 -32.40 -47.71
CA GLN A 684 11.65 -33.58 -47.33
C GLN A 684 10.38 -33.74 -48.17
N ARG A 685 9.67 -32.63 -48.45
CA ARG A 685 8.47 -32.64 -49.31
C ARG A 685 8.80 -33.06 -50.74
N ASN A 686 9.92 -32.57 -51.29
CA ASN A 686 10.36 -32.95 -52.64
C ASN A 686 10.74 -34.44 -52.70
N ARG A 687 11.44 -34.97 -51.70
CA ARG A 687 11.77 -36.42 -51.64
C ARG A 687 10.52 -37.31 -51.50
N GLN A 688 9.49 -36.85 -50.80
CA GLN A 688 8.23 -37.60 -50.68
C GLN A 688 7.44 -37.65 -52.00
N MET A 689 7.52 -36.60 -52.84
CA MET A 689 6.92 -36.63 -54.18
C MET A 689 7.64 -37.60 -55.12
N ASP A 690 8.98 -37.66 -55.06
CA ASP A 690 9.77 -38.58 -55.89
C ASP A 690 9.61 -40.07 -55.51
N THR A 691 9.13 -40.38 -54.29
CA THR A 691 8.84 -41.75 -53.83
C THR A 691 7.37 -42.17 -53.97
N SER A 692 6.50 -41.26 -54.43
CA SER A 692 5.04 -41.51 -54.60
C SER A 692 4.61 -41.65 -56.07
N LEU A 693 5.58 -41.58 -56.99
CA LEU A 693 5.51 -41.96 -58.40
C LEU A 693 6.12 -43.36 -58.57
#